data_AF-A0A9Q3UMB9-F1
#
_entry.id   AF-A0A9Q3UMB9-F1
#
_cell.length_a   1.000
_cell.length_b   1.000
_cell.length_c   1.000
_cell.angle_alpha   90.00
_cell.angle_beta   90.00
_cell.angle_gamma   90.00
#
_symmetry.space_group_name_H-M   'P 1'
#
loop_
_entity.id
_entity.type
_entity.pdbx_description
1 polymer ?
#
loop_
_entity_poly.entity_id
_entity_poly.type
_entity_poly.pdbx_seq_one_letter_code
_entity_poly.pdbx_strand_id
1 'polypeptide(L)'
;MMIPPADQDLVLVGGGHSHALVLRRLAMKPVPGLRVTLVSPDSLAAYSGMLPGLVAGHYDVAQTHVDLRRLCQATGARYVRARVTGLTPSARQLRLDDGGTLAYDWLSLDVGATPDLAAVPGAAEHAVPVKPVSDFHRRWQALLDRLADRSGPVAVTVVGGGAGGTEMVLAVARALRRRNRPAVLTLVTAGPLLPGYSAGVRRRLARRLADAGVTLRDHARARRVDADRLLLAEGERSEPTSLPHDFLLWCTGVRAPAWLADSGLPCDERGFVQVETTLRSPADPSVFAAGDCAAFPGGLPKAGVYAVREAATLARNLAASVQGRPLKAYRPQRRFLSLLSAGGRDAVGSRGPGPTLSGGWVWRWKDRIDRAFMARFEGDLPTMKPAPVPADDPRCAGCGAKVGAGALAEALADLHPWVREGIEAGVDQADDAAVLRWPASRRLVQSLDYFPAFIDEPHLFGRIAALHSLSDLYAMNAAPHSALATVCLPRHHPRLQGRDLKRLMAGAVAELDRARCTLVGGHTIEGPEMAAGFTVNGAAPAEALWRKDGARPGDALVLTKPLGTGIQLASLMHGAARGPWLDAAFDAMLASNGDARDALEGLRPHACTDVTGFGLLGHLLEVCEHSGVDAELWVDAVPLLPGTLALVERGVTSTLKPANDQVLARCHPDLDAADPRRAVLTDPQTSGGLLFACADGDAALAALRRAGVNAAVIGRVTVKNHKALAGLSLRVRASC
;
A
#
# COMPACT_ATOMS: atom_id res chain seq x y z
N MET A 1 17.20 9.54 7.12
CA MET A 1 16.46 10.77 7.45
C MET A 1 16.32 10.79 8.96
N MET A 2 16.96 11.74 9.66
CA MET A 2 16.91 11.77 11.13
C MET A 2 15.46 11.95 11.61
N ILE A 3 14.96 10.97 12.35
CA ILE A 3 13.63 11.01 12.96
C ILE A 3 13.75 11.81 14.26
N PRO A 4 13.03 12.94 14.42
CA PRO A 4 13.11 13.71 15.64
C PRO A 4 12.60 12.89 16.84
N PRO A 5 13.17 13.09 18.04
CA PRO A 5 12.65 12.42 19.23
C PRO A 5 11.17 12.71 19.46
N ALA A 6 10.45 11.67 19.87
CA ALA A 6 9.02 11.71 20.12
C ALA A 6 8.70 11.13 21.50
N ASP A 7 7.71 11.74 22.15
CA ASP A 7 7.20 11.35 23.47
C ASP A 7 5.77 10.84 23.41
N GLN A 8 5.03 11.27 22.39
CA GLN A 8 3.63 10.94 22.16
C GLN A 8 3.40 10.46 20.72
N ASP A 9 2.44 9.56 20.54
CA ASP A 9 2.10 8.97 19.25
C ASP A 9 0.63 9.23 18.88
N LEU A 10 0.41 9.95 17.79
CA LEU A 10 -0.90 10.18 17.19
C LEU A 10 -1.10 9.24 16.01
N VAL A 11 -2.09 8.36 16.10
CA VAL A 11 -2.49 7.47 15.01
C VAL A 11 -3.74 8.01 14.32
N LEU A 12 -3.62 8.23 13.02
CA LEU A 12 -4.70 8.58 12.10
C LEU A 12 -5.13 7.33 11.35
N VAL A 13 -6.36 6.86 11.55
CA VAL A 13 -6.91 5.68 10.87
C VAL A 13 -7.78 6.10 9.69
N GLY A 14 -7.37 5.71 8.50
CA GLY A 14 -8.01 6.04 7.22
C GLY A 14 -7.45 7.32 6.61
N GLY A 15 -7.06 7.26 5.33
CA GLY A 15 -6.58 8.41 4.55
C GLY A 15 -7.70 9.26 3.96
N GLY A 16 -8.81 9.43 4.67
CA GLY A 16 -9.94 10.24 4.21
C GLY A 16 -9.58 11.73 4.05
N HIS A 17 -10.54 12.50 3.52
CA HIS A 17 -10.34 13.92 3.23
C HIS A 17 -9.90 14.72 4.46
N SER A 18 -10.40 14.36 5.66
CA SER A 18 -10.09 15.07 6.89
C SER A 18 -8.63 14.82 7.26
N HIS A 19 -8.21 13.55 7.32
CA HIS A 19 -6.84 13.18 7.70
C HIS A 19 -5.78 13.66 6.70
N ALA A 20 -6.02 13.57 5.39
CA ALA A 20 -5.09 14.10 4.39
C ALA A 20 -4.83 15.61 4.60
N LEU A 21 -5.86 16.36 4.99
CA LEU A 21 -5.74 17.77 5.32
C LEU A 21 -5.14 18.03 6.71
N VAL A 22 -5.38 17.16 7.68
CA VAL A 22 -4.74 17.20 9.01
C VAL A 22 -3.23 17.03 8.87
N LEU A 23 -2.75 16.03 8.11
CA LEU A 23 -1.33 15.81 7.87
C LEU A 23 -0.64 17.06 7.33
N ARG A 24 -1.21 17.68 6.28
CA ARG A 24 -0.69 18.96 5.76
C ARG A 24 -0.65 20.06 6.83
N ARG A 25 -1.66 20.12 7.71
CA ARG A 25 -1.76 21.16 8.76
C ARG A 25 -0.74 20.96 9.86
N LEU A 26 -0.54 19.72 10.30
CA LEU A 26 0.47 19.38 11.28
C LEU A 26 1.88 19.59 10.72
N ALA A 27 2.13 19.29 9.44
CA ALA A 27 3.41 19.61 8.82
C ALA A 27 3.70 21.12 8.75
N MET A 28 2.68 21.94 8.46
CA MET A 28 2.83 23.41 8.46
C MET A 28 3.00 24.00 9.87
N LYS A 29 2.49 23.31 10.90
CA LYS A 29 2.57 23.73 12.31
C LYS A 29 2.86 22.50 13.19
N PRO A 30 4.12 22.01 13.20
CA PRO A 30 4.49 20.80 13.91
C PRO A 30 4.25 20.94 15.42
N VAL A 31 3.91 19.83 16.06
CA VAL A 31 3.81 19.74 17.52
C VAL A 31 5.10 19.07 18.03
N PRO A 32 5.92 19.76 18.83
CA PRO A 32 7.13 19.16 19.39
C PRO A 32 6.83 17.87 20.16
N GLY A 33 7.68 16.85 20.01
CA GLY A 33 7.54 15.55 20.68
C GLY A 33 6.38 14.67 20.19
N LEU A 34 5.68 15.06 19.11
CA LEU A 34 4.59 14.27 18.55
C LEU A 34 5.02 13.51 17.30
N ARG A 35 5.01 12.18 17.38
CA ARG A 35 5.02 11.31 16.20
C ARG A 35 3.61 11.21 15.63
N VAL A 36 3.49 11.25 14.29
CA VAL A 36 2.22 11.09 13.59
C VAL A 36 2.30 9.87 12.67
N THR A 37 1.35 8.96 12.81
CA THR A 37 1.23 7.73 12.02
C THR A 37 -0.10 7.74 11.26
N LEU A 38 -0.08 7.53 9.94
CA LEU A 38 -1.26 7.26 9.13
C LEU A 38 -1.35 5.75 8.83
N VAL A 39 -2.51 5.15 9.14
CA VAL A 39 -2.83 3.77 8.77
C VAL A 39 -3.90 3.77 7.68
N SER A 40 -3.63 3.13 6.56
CA SER A 40 -4.59 3.00 5.46
C SER A 40 -4.35 1.69 4.69
N PRO A 41 -5.38 0.99 4.22
CA PRO A 41 -5.19 -0.24 3.44
C PRO A 41 -4.54 0.02 2.07
N ASP A 42 -4.73 1.24 1.53
CA ASP A 42 -4.25 1.64 0.21
C ASP A 42 -3.38 2.90 0.31
N SER A 43 -2.34 2.99 -0.55
CA SER A 43 -1.50 4.19 -0.71
C SER A 43 -2.20 5.31 -1.47
N LEU A 44 -3.28 5.00 -2.18
CA LEU A 44 -4.07 5.96 -2.95
C LEU A 44 -5.44 6.18 -2.29
N ALA A 45 -5.72 7.41 -1.87
CA ALA A 45 -7.04 7.80 -1.37
C ALA A 45 -7.84 8.49 -2.48
N ALA A 46 -8.95 7.87 -2.89
CA ALA A 46 -9.82 8.42 -3.93
C ALA A 46 -10.51 9.72 -3.48
N TYR A 47 -10.40 10.77 -4.29
CA TYR A 47 -11.17 11.99 -4.12
C TYR A 47 -12.59 11.80 -4.68
N SER A 48 -13.55 11.54 -3.78
CA SER A 48 -14.92 11.16 -4.17
C SER A 48 -15.62 12.17 -5.07
N GLY A 49 -15.24 13.46 -5.01
CA GLY A 49 -15.81 14.53 -5.83
C GLY A 49 -15.49 14.40 -7.33
N MET A 50 -14.41 13.70 -7.70
CA MET A 50 -14.00 13.48 -9.08
C MET A 50 -14.31 12.06 -9.59
N LEU A 51 -14.80 11.15 -8.73
CA LEU A 51 -15.07 9.76 -9.11
C LEU A 51 -16.00 9.63 -10.34
N PRO A 52 -17.14 10.35 -10.44
CA PRO A 52 -17.97 10.28 -11.64
C PRO A 52 -17.22 10.72 -12.90
N GLY A 53 -16.32 11.70 -12.78
CA GLY A 53 -15.48 12.16 -13.88
C GLY A 53 -14.44 11.13 -14.32
N LEU A 54 -13.85 10.38 -13.37
CA LEU A 54 -12.97 9.25 -13.66
C LEU A 54 -13.70 8.17 -14.45
N VAL A 55 -14.91 7.79 -14.01
CA VAL A 55 -15.75 6.79 -14.69
C VAL A 55 -16.12 7.23 -16.11
N ALA A 56 -16.52 8.50 -16.27
CA ALA A 56 -16.81 9.09 -17.58
C ALA A 56 -15.56 9.25 -18.48
N GLY A 57 -14.36 9.05 -17.92
CA GLY A 57 -13.05 9.16 -18.57
C GLY A 57 -12.58 10.59 -18.80
N HIS A 58 -13.01 11.54 -17.96
CA HIS A 58 -12.52 12.93 -17.99
C HIS A 58 -11.18 13.11 -17.28
N TYR A 59 -10.85 12.17 -16.39
CA TYR A 59 -9.63 12.16 -15.57
C TYR A 59 -9.00 10.77 -15.58
N ASP A 60 -7.74 10.69 -15.20
CA ASP A 60 -7.05 9.44 -14.87
C ASP A 60 -6.99 9.21 -13.34
N VAL A 61 -6.43 8.07 -12.93
CA VAL A 61 -6.28 7.70 -11.51
C VAL A 61 -5.36 8.69 -10.78
N ALA A 62 -4.26 9.11 -11.41
CA ALA A 62 -3.29 10.01 -10.80
C ALA A 62 -3.88 11.38 -10.48
N GLN A 63 -4.78 11.90 -11.33
CA GLN A 63 -5.48 13.17 -11.15
C GLN A 63 -6.60 13.14 -10.11
N THR A 64 -7.00 11.96 -9.63
CA THR A 64 -8.19 11.77 -8.79
C THR A 64 -7.91 11.13 -7.44
N HIS A 65 -6.66 10.74 -7.18
CA HIS A 65 -6.26 10.09 -5.95
C HIS A 65 -5.15 10.88 -5.26
N VAL A 66 -5.29 11.05 -3.95
CA VAL A 66 -4.22 11.57 -3.11
C VAL A 66 -3.26 10.43 -2.83
N ASP A 67 -1.98 10.62 -3.19
CA ASP A 67 -0.91 9.70 -2.82
C ASP A 67 -0.56 9.90 -1.33
N LEU A 68 -1.11 9.02 -0.49
CA LEU A 68 -0.96 9.07 0.96
C LEU A 68 0.47 8.79 1.39
N ARG A 69 1.19 7.91 0.69
CA ARG A 69 2.58 7.58 1.03
C ARG A 69 3.48 8.77 0.75
N ARG A 70 3.34 9.39 -0.42
CA ARG A 70 4.06 10.65 -0.76
C ARG A 70 3.69 11.77 0.21
N LEU A 71 2.41 11.89 0.58
CA LEU A 71 1.97 12.87 1.57
C LEU A 71 2.64 12.63 2.94
N CYS A 72 2.59 11.41 3.46
CA CYS A 72 3.21 11.07 4.74
C CYS A 72 4.70 11.36 4.72
N GLN A 73 5.39 10.92 3.67
CA GLN A 73 6.81 11.18 3.47
C GLN A 73 7.14 12.67 3.50
N ALA A 74 6.44 13.49 2.72
CA ALA A 74 6.68 14.93 2.71
C ALA A 74 6.41 15.58 4.08
N THR A 75 5.39 15.10 4.80
CA THR A 75 5.02 15.61 6.12
C THR A 75 5.84 15.05 7.28
N GLY A 76 6.74 14.10 7.03
CA GLY A 76 7.49 13.38 8.08
C GLY A 76 6.62 12.47 8.95
N ALA A 77 5.45 12.06 8.46
CA ALA A 77 4.57 11.11 9.14
C ALA A 77 4.92 9.67 8.76
N ARG A 78 4.78 8.75 9.70
CA ARG A 78 4.84 7.31 9.47
C ARG A 78 3.64 6.87 8.65
N TYR A 79 3.85 5.98 7.67
CA TYR A 79 2.78 5.40 6.88
C TYR A 79 2.76 3.87 7.05
N VAL A 80 1.63 3.34 7.52
CA VAL A 80 1.37 1.90 7.70
C VAL A 80 0.31 1.47 6.68
N ARG A 81 0.72 0.60 5.75
CA ARG A 81 -0.20 0.00 4.77
C ARG A 81 -0.88 -1.23 5.40
N ALA A 82 -1.99 -1.00 6.07
CA ALA A 82 -2.79 -2.05 6.73
C ALA A 82 -4.25 -1.61 6.90
N ARG A 83 -5.16 -2.58 7.03
CA ARG A 83 -6.56 -2.33 7.39
C ARG A 83 -6.73 -2.53 8.89
N VAL A 84 -7.36 -1.56 9.54
CA VAL A 84 -7.82 -1.77 10.93
C VAL A 84 -9.05 -2.67 10.95
N THR A 85 -8.99 -3.73 11.75
CA THR A 85 -10.04 -4.75 11.93
C THR A 85 -10.63 -4.74 13.34
N GLY A 86 -10.08 -3.94 14.25
CA GLY A 86 -10.56 -3.82 15.62
C GLY A 86 -9.90 -2.65 16.35
N LEU A 87 -10.59 -2.17 17.38
CA LEU A 87 -10.12 -1.12 18.27
C LEU A 87 -10.50 -1.50 19.70
N THR A 88 -9.53 -1.46 20.60
CA THR A 88 -9.72 -1.65 22.04
C THR A 88 -9.30 -0.37 22.76
N PRO A 89 -10.23 0.57 23.03
CA PRO A 89 -9.89 1.88 23.61
C PRO A 89 -9.23 1.78 24.98
N SER A 90 -9.69 0.86 25.84
CA SER A 90 -9.13 0.63 27.18
C SER A 90 -7.65 0.24 27.16
N ALA A 91 -7.23 -0.51 26.14
CA ALA A 91 -5.83 -0.90 25.91
C ALA A 91 -5.07 0.07 24.98
N ARG A 92 -5.75 1.09 24.44
CA ARG A 92 -5.23 2.02 23.42
C ARG A 92 -4.54 1.32 22.26
N GLN A 93 -5.20 0.30 21.72
CA GLN A 93 -4.63 -0.58 20.71
C GLN A 93 -5.59 -0.80 19.54
N LEU A 94 -5.04 -0.78 18.34
CA LEU A 94 -5.69 -1.19 17.10
C LEU A 94 -5.23 -2.59 16.72
N ARG A 95 -6.14 -3.39 16.17
CA ARG A 95 -5.83 -4.66 15.50
C ARG A 95 -5.83 -4.45 14.00
N LEU A 96 -4.83 -5.02 13.33
CA LEU A 96 -4.62 -4.91 11.89
C LEU A 96 -5.04 -6.21 11.17
N ASP A 97 -5.15 -6.18 9.85
CA ASP A 97 -5.49 -7.34 9.02
C ASP A 97 -4.30 -8.27 8.74
N ASP A 98 -3.08 -7.81 9.01
CA ASP A 98 -1.86 -8.63 8.99
C ASP A 98 -1.63 -9.42 10.29
N GLY A 99 -2.59 -9.39 11.22
CA GLY A 99 -2.50 -10.01 12.54
C GLY A 99 -1.74 -9.17 13.58
N GLY A 100 -1.11 -8.07 13.16
CA GLY A 100 -0.37 -7.17 14.03
C GLY A 100 -1.27 -6.23 14.85
N THR A 101 -0.63 -5.50 15.75
CA THR A 101 -1.29 -4.45 16.54
C THR A 101 -0.54 -3.12 16.48
N LEU A 102 -1.29 -2.03 16.63
CA LEU A 102 -0.73 -0.67 16.68
C LEU A 102 -1.27 0.06 17.90
N ALA A 103 -0.39 0.40 18.83
CA ALA A 103 -0.73 1.17 20.02
C ALA A 103 -0.68 2.68 19.74
N TYR A 104 -1.45 3.46 20.48
CA TYR A 104 -1.52 4.91 20.32
C TYR A 104 -1.53 5.66 21.66
N ASP A 105 -1.25 6.96 21.62
CA ASP A 105 -1.59 7.90 22.71
C ASP A 105 -2.82 8.74 22.35
N TRP A 106 -2.91 9.10 21.08
CA TRP A 106 -4.03 9.80 20.49
C TRP A 106 -4.50 9.06 19.25
N LEU A 107 -5.81 8.96 19.07
CA LEU A 107 -6.42 8.29 17.94
C LEU A 107 -7.37 9.25 17.22
N SER A 108 -7.33 9.24 15.89
CA SER A 108 -8.35 9.89 15.07
C SER A 108 -8.84 8.93 13.99
N LEU A 109 -10.16 8.89 13.77
CA LEU A 109 -10.83 8.00 12.83
C LEU A 109 -11.40 8.80 11.64
N ASP A 110 -11.06 8.43 10.42
CA ASP A 110 -11.58 8.99 9.16
C ASP A 110 -11.65 7.87 8.09
N VAL A 111 -12.32 6.77 8.45
CA VAL A 111 -12.40 5.52 7.66
C VAL A 111 -13.55 5.49 6.66
N GLY A 112 -14.29 6.58 6.56
CA GLY A 112 -15.44 6.70 5.64
C GLY A 112 -16.65 5.86 6.07
N ALA A 113 -17.44 5.45 5.09
CA ALA A 113 -18.62 4.61 5.31
C ALA A 113 -18.65 3.45 4.31
N THR A 114 -19.25 2.34 4.72
CA THR A 114 -19.43 1.13 3.93
C THR A 114 -20.88 1.04 3.41
N PRO A 115 -21.11 0.36 2.29
CA PRO A 115 -22.44 0.15 1.75
C PRO A 115 -23.22 -0.80 2.65
N ASP A 116 -24.51 -0.52 2.86
CA ASP A 116 -25.38 -1.41 3.63
C ASP A 116 -26.06 -2.45 2.74
N LEU A 117 -25.28 -3.46 2.33
CA LEU A 117 -25.74 -4.52 1.42
C LEU A 117 -26.61 -5.58 2.11
N ALA A 118 -26.51 -5.69 3.45
CA ALA A 118 -27.30 -6.67 4.21
C ALA A 118 -28.79 -6.29 4.29
N ALA A 119 -29.13 -5.02 4.07
CA ALA A 119 -30.50 -4.52 4.12
C ALA A 119 -31.40 -5.08 2.99
N VAL A 120 -30.81 -5.60 1.90
CA VAL A 120 -31.54 -6.15 0.77
C VAL A 120 -30.97 -7.51 0.39
N PRO A 121 -31.76 -8.61 0.49
CA PRO A 121 -31.31 -9.95 0.14
C PRO A 121 -30.67 -10.01 -1.26
N GLY A 122 -29.54 -10.73 -1.36
CA GLY A 122 -28.76 -10.93 -2.58
C GLY A 122 -27.93 -9.72 -3.04
N ALA A 123 -28.08 -8.53 -2.42
CA ALA A 123 -27.29 -7.36 -2.83
C ALA A 123 -25.79 -7.54 -2.55
N ALA A 124 -25.40 -8.25 -1.50
CA ALA A 124 -24.00 -8.53 -1.19
C ALA A 124 -23.31 -9.41 -2.26
N GLU A 125 -24.07 -10.31 -2.90
CA GLU A 125 -23.58 -11.28 -3.88
C GLU A 125 -23.61 -10.73 -5.31
N HIS A 126 -24.64 -9.93 -5.64
CA HIS A 126 -24.94 -9.57 -7.02
C HIS A 126 -24.82 -8.07 -7.32
N ALA A 127 -24.73 -7.20 -6.30
CA ALA A 127 -24.54 -5.76 -6.52
C ALA A 127 -23.05 -5.37 -6.44
N VAL A 128 -22.67 -4.35 -7.21
CA VAL A 128 -21.35 -3.73 -7.10
C VAL A 128 -21.48 -2.38 -6.39
N PRO A 129 -20.97 -2.28 -5.14
CA PRO A 129 -21.11 -1.06 -4.39
C PRO A 129 -20.09 0.00 -4.81
N VAL A 130 -20.56 1.25 -4.86
CA VAL A 130 -19.72 2.43 -5.18
C VAL A 130 -18.87 2.88 -3.99
N LYS A 131 -19.35 2.69 -2.76
CA LYS A 131 -18.55 2.87 -1.55
C LYS A 131 -18.04 1.51 -1.05
N PRO A 132 -16.87 1.44 -0.39
CA PRO A 132 -15.86 2.49 -0.28
C PRO A 132 -15.29 2.85 -1.66
N VAL A 133 -15.02 4.15 -1.85
CA VAL A 133 -14.66 4.74 -3.16
C VAL A 133 -13.32 4.21 -3.68
N SER A 134 -12.39 3.89 -2.76
CA SER A 134 -11.05 3.35 -3.07
C SER A 134 -11.08 2.09 -3.92
N ASP A 135 -12.06 1.21 -3.69
CA ASP A 135 -12.16 -0.07 -4.40
C ASP A 135 -12.89 0.04 -5.74
N PHE A 136 -13.68 1.10 -5.91
CA PHE A 136 -14.66 1.16 -6.98
C PHE A 136 -14.01 1.20 -8.36
N HIS A 137 -12.90 1.91 -8.53
CA HIS A 137 -12.23 1.97 -9.84
C HIS A 137 -11.79 0.58 -10.31
N ARG A 138 -11.26 -0.25 -9.41
CA ARG A 138 -10.87 -1.64 -9.71
C ARG A 138 -12.08 -2.47 -10.13
N ARG A 139 -13.18 -2.39 -9.37
CA ARG A 139 -14.44 -3.08 -9.68
C ARG A 139 -15.01 -2.64 -11.03
N TRP A 140 -14.89 -1.35 -11.35
CA TRP A 140 -15.30 -0.76 -12.62
C TRP A 140 -14.48 -1.28 -13.80
N GLN A 141 -13.14 -1.37 -13.68
CA GLN A 141 -12.30 -1.95 -14.75
C GLN A 141 -12.61 -3.42 -14.99
N ALA A 142 -12.67 -4.22 -13.91
CA ALA A 142 -13.01 -5.64 -14.01
C ALA A 142 -14.39 -5.88 -14.67
N LEU A 143 -15.33 -4.95 -14.47
CA LEU A 143 -16.57 -4.96 -15.21
C LEU A 143 -16.39 -4.66 -16.69
N LEU A 144 -15.65 -3.59 -17.03
CA LEU A 144 -15.45 -3.23 -18.43
C LEU A 144 -14.82 -4.37 -19.22
N ASP A 145 -13.89 -5.10 -18.61
CA ASP A 145 -13.28 -6.30 -19.19
C ASP A 145 -14.34 -7.39 -19.44
N ARG A 146 -15.18 -7.69 -18.44
CA ARG A 146 -16.29 -8.65 -18.59
C ARG A 146 -17.31 -8.25 -19.67
N LEU A 147 -17.48 -6.95 -19.93
CA LEU A 147 -18.38 -6.46 -20.95
C LEU A 147 -17.76 -6.46 -22.36
N ALA A 148 -16.43 -6.54 -22.47
CA ALA A 148 -15.75 -6.53 -23.76
C ALA A 148 -16.15 -7.74 -24.62
N ASP A 149 -16.33 -8.90 -24.00
CA ASP A 149 -16.57 -10.18 -24.69
C ASP A 149 -18.06 -10.47 -24.97
N ARG A 150 -18.99 -9.64 -24.48
CA ARG A 150 -20.44 -9.90 -24.64
C ARG A 150 -20.95 -9.37 -25.98
N SER A 151 -21.91 -10.06 -26.61
CA SER A 151 -22.66 -9.53 -27.76
C SER A 151 -23.94 -8.80 -27.32
N GLY A 152 -24.39 -7.80 -28.08
CA GLY A 152 -25.67 -7.11 -27.86
C GLY A 152 -25.69 -6.00 -26.78
N PRO A 153 -26.85 -5.36 -26.56
CA PRO A 153 -26.99 -4.31 -25.55
C PRO A 153 -26.81 -4.81 -24.12
N VAL A 154 -26.19 -4.00 -23.26
CA VAL A 154 -25.97 -4.32 -21.84
C VAL A 154 -26.97 -3.57 -20.96
N ALA A 155 -27.67 -4.27 -20.08
CA ALA A 155 -28.57 -3.67 -19.10
C ALA A 155 -27.80 -3.27 -17.83
N VAL A 156 -27.72 -1.97 -17.55
CA VAL A 156 -27.09 -1.44 -16.32
C VAL A 156 -28.12 -0.75 -15.45
N THR A 157 -28.24 -1.21 -14.21
CA THR A 157 -29.12 -0.63 -13.20
C THR A 157 -28.30 0.04 -12.11
N VAL A 158 -28.69 1.25 -11.70
CA VAL A 158 -28.10 1.97 -10.56
C VAL A 158 -29.17 2.16 -9.49
N VAL A 159 -28.91 1.68 -8.27
CA VAL A 159 -29.83 1.78 -7.14
C VAL A 159 -29.38 2.92 -6.21
N GLY A 160 -30.21 3.95 -6.10
CA GLY A 160 -30.01 5.12 -5.23
C GLY A 160 -30.08 6.44 -5.98
N GLY A 161 -31.23 7.12 -5.92
CA GLY A 161 -31.46 8.42 -6.57
C GLY A 161 -30.83 9.63 -5.88
N GLY A 162 -29.85 9.44 -5.00
CA GLY A 162 -29.07 10.53 -4.40
C GLY A 162 -28.09 11.18 -5.39
N ALA A 163 -27.31 12.15 -4.92
CA ALA A 163 -26.30 12.85 -5.73
C ALA A 163 -25.32 11.85 -6.37
N GLY A 164 -24.72 10.96 -5.56
CA GLY A 164 -23.76 9.97 -6.04
C GLY A 164 -24.31 9.02 -7.10
N GLY A 165 -25.50 8.45 -6.90
CA GLY A 165 -26.10 7.54 -7.89
C GLY A 165 -26.54 8.24 -9.17
N THR A 166 -27.04 9.49 -9.06
CA THR A 166 -27.40 10.29 -10.24
C THR A 166 -26.18 10.65 -11.07
N GLU A 167 -25.09 11.12 -10.45
CA GLU A 167 -23.84 11.39 -11.17
C GLU A 167 -23.25 10.10 -11.76
N MET A 168 -23.33 8.99 -11.03
CA MET A 168 -22.77 7.71 -11.46
C MET A 168 -23.48 7.14 -12.68
N VAL A 169 -24.81 7.09 -12.72
CA VAL A 169 -25.53 6.55 -13.89
C VAL A 169 -25.26 7.38 -15.15
N LEU A 170 -25.14 8.71 -15.00
CA LEU A 170 -24.78 9.60 -16.11
C LEU A 170 -23.32 9.41 -16.55
N ALA A 171 -22.40 9.18 -15.62
CA ALA A 171 -21.01 8.86 -15.92
C ALA A 171 -20.87 7.52 -16.64
N VAL A 172 -21.57 6.48 -16.19
CA VAL A 172 -21.63 5.17 -16.85
C VAL A 172 -22.21 5.30 -18.26
N ALA A 173 -23.31 6.04 -18.42
CA ALA A 173 -23.90 6.33 -19.73
C ALA A 173 -22.85 6.91 -20.69
N ARG A 174 -22.07 7.90 -20.22
CA ARG A 174 -20.99 8.50 -21.00
C ARG A 174 -19.89 7.49 -21.32
N ALA A 175 -19.47 6.69 -20.35
CA ALA A 175 -18.37 5.75 -20.48
C ALA A 175 -18.66 4.63 -21.51
N LEU A 176 -19.89 4.12 -21.52
CA LEU A 176 -20.35 3.09 -22.46
C LEU A 176 -20.52 3.66 -23.86
N ARG A 177 -21.13 4.85 -23.99
CA ARG A 177 -21.24 5.57 -25.28
C ARG A 177 -19.87 5.81 -25.92
N ARG A 178 -18.86 6.22 -25.15
CA ARG A 178 -17.48 6.42 -25.65
C ARG A 178 -16.83 5.15 -26.19
N ARG A 179 -17.27 3.99 -25.73
CA ARG A 179 -16.80 2.66 -26.17
C ARG A 179 -17.69 2.06 -27.26
N ASN A 180 -18.63 2.83 -27.82
CA ASN A 180 -19.64 2.36 -28.76
C ASN A 180 -20.41 1.13 -28.24
N ARG A 181 -20.63 1.05 -26.92
CA ARG A 181 -21.35 -0.07 -26.30
C ARG A 181 -22.83 0.28 -26.15
N PRO A 182 -23.76 -0.42 -26.86
CA PRO A 182 -25.19 -0.22 -26.65
C PRO A 182 -25.57 -0.63 -25.23
N ALA A 183 -26.39 0.17 -24.55
CA ALA A 183 -26.78 -0.09 -23.18
C ALA A 183 -28.20 0.39 -22.87
N VAL A 184 -28.90 -0.38 -22.04
CA VAL A 184 -30.17 0.00 -21.42
C VAL A 184 -29.87 0.43 -19.99
N LEU A 185 -30.16 1.68 -19.66
CA LEU A 185 -29.74 2.27 -18.39
C LEU A 185 -30.96 2.60 -17.52
N THR A 186 -30.97 2.14 -16.28
CA THR A 186 -32.05 2.44 -15.33
C THR A 186 -31.50 3.01 -14.02
N LEU A 187 -32.09 4.10 -13.52
CA LEU A 187 -31.84 4.63 -12.18
C LEU A 187 -33.06 4.35 -11.30
N VAL A 188 -32.87 3.58 -10.23
CA VAL A 188 -33.91 3.21 -9.27
C VAL A 188 -33.77 4.02 -7.99
N THR A 189 -34.88 4.54 -7.48
CA THR A 189 -34.90 5.26 -6.20
C THR A 189 -36.19 5.02 -5.41
N ALA A 190 -36.05 4.74 -4.11
CA ALA A 190 -37.19 4.43 -3.23
C ALA A 190 -38.12 5.62 -2.96
N GLY A 191 -37.67 6.84 -3.24
CA GLY A 191 -38.45 8.08 -3.14
C GLY A 191 -38.17 8.99 -4.33
N PRO A 192 -38.35 10.32 -4.22
CA PRO A 192 -38.07 11.22 -5.34
C PRO A 192 -36.57 11.26 -5.69
N LEU A 193 -36.26 11.57 -6.95
CA LEU A 193 -34.90 11.87 -7.40
C LEU A 193 -34.30 13.02 -6.57
N LEU A 194 -33.06 12.85 -6.10
CA LEU A 194 -32.29 13.84 -5.33
C LEU A 194 -33.05 14.40 -4.13
N PRO A 195 -33.37 13.55 -3.12
CA PRO A 195 -34.00 14.02 -1.90
C PRO A 195 -33.12 15.09 -1.23
N GLY A 196 -33.75 16.15 -0.72
CA GLY A 196 -33.06 17.30 -0.11
C GLY A 196 -32.57 18.39 -1.09
N TYR A 197 -32.66 18.18 -2.40
CA TYR A 197 -32.37 19.21 -3.39
C TYR A 197 -33.62 20.03 -3.78
N SER A 198 -33.43 21.19 -4.43
CA SER A 198 -34.55 22.01 -4.91
C SER A 198 -35.23 21.40 -6.14
N ALA A 199 -36.50 21.76 -6.39
CA ALA A 199 -37.23 21.31 -7.58
C ALA A 199 -36.52 21.72 -8.90
N GLY A 200 -35.83 22.87 -8.89
CA GLY A 200 -35.04 23.34 -10.02
C GLY A 200 -33.85 22.44 -10.37
N VAL A 201 -33.17 21.88 -9.36
CA VAL A 201 -32.09 20.90 -9.55
C VAL A 201 -32.67 19.58 -10.06
N ARG A 202 -33.72 19.06 -9.40
CA ARG A 202 -34.40 17.81 -9.78
C ARG A 202 -34.83 17.83 -11.25
N ARG A 203 -35.53 18.89 -11.68
CA ARG A 203 -36.02 19.03 -13.06
C ARG A 203 -34.90 19.09 -14.10
N ARG A 204 -33.76 19.69 -13.77
CA ARG A 204 -32.62 19.79 -14.70
C ARG A 204 -31.89 18.46 -14.82
N LEU A 205 -31.66 17.75 -13.71
CA LEU A 205 -31.01 16.43 -13.76
C LEU A 205 -31.93 15.34 -14.31
N ALA A 206 -33.24 15.39 -14.06
CA ALA A 206 -34.19 14.50 -14.73
C ALA A 206 -34.15 14.63 -16.26
N ARG A 207 -34.07 15.88 -16.78
CA ARG A 207 -33.85 16.11 -18.21
C ARG A 207 -32.54 15.52 -18.70
N ARG A 208 -31.44 15.65 -17.95
CA ARG A 208 -30.15 15.03 -18.31
C ARG A 208 -30.17 13.51 -18.30
N LEU A 209 -30.91 12.90 -17.39
CA LEU A 209 -31.15 11.45 -17.41
C LEU A 209 -31.88 11.05 -18.69
N ALA A 210 -32.94 11.77 -19.07
CA ALA A 210 -33.66 11.52 -20.32
C ALA A 210 -32.78 11.72 -21.57
N ASP A 211 -32.01 12.82 -21.66
CA ASP A 211 -31.03 13.07 -22.74
C ASP A 211 -29.96 11.94 -22.80
N ALA A 212 -29.65 11.34 -21.66
CA ALA A 212 -28.72 10.22 -21.54
C ALA A 212 -29.36 8.85 -21.87
N GLY A 213 -30.65 8.79 -22.19
CA GLY A 213 -31.37 7.53 -22.40
C GLY A 213 -31.52 6.70 -21.13
N VAL A 214 -31.47 7.34 -19.96
CA VAL A 214 -31.63 6.68 -18.66
C VAL A 214 -33.09 6.70 -18.24
N THR A 215 -33.66 5.51 -18.03
CA THR A 215 -35.00 5.36 -17.45
C THR A 215 -34.94 5.62 -15.96
N LEU A 216 -35.70 6.60 -15.47
CA LEU A 216 -35.87 6.83 -14.03
C LEU A 216 -37.06 6.00 -13.51
N ARG A 217 -36.81 5.17 -12.51
CA ARG A 217 -37.81 4.45 -11.72
C ARG A 217 -37.80 5.01 -10.30
N ASP A 218 -38.63 6.02 -10.06
CA ASP A 218 -38.77 6.62 -8.75
C ASP A 218 -39.91 6.00 -7.94
N HIS A 219 -39.84 6.16 -6.61
CA HIS A 219 -40.78 5.54 -5.66
C HIS A 219 -40.82 4.00 -5.79
N ALA A 220 -39.71 3.43 -6.28
CA ALA A 220 -39.47 2.00 -6.45
C ALA A 220 -38.36 1.56 -5.49
N ARG A 221 -38.69 0.70 -4.52
CA ARG A 221 -37.73 0.19 -3.52
C ARG A 221 -37.17 -1.16 -3.96
N ALA A 222 -35.85 -1.30 -3.95
CA ALA A 222 -35.21 -2.61 -4.13
C ALA A 222 -35.59 -3.56 -2.97
N ARG A 223 -36.15 -4.72 -3.30
CA ARG A 223 -36.58 -5.75 -2.34
C ARG A 223 -35.63 -6.95 -2.31
N ARG A 224 -35.08 -7.32 -3.46
CA ARG A 224 -34.12 -8.42 -3.62
C ARG A 224 -33.30 -8.20 -4.89
N VAL A 225 -32.03 -8.55 -4.84
CA VAL A 225 -31.15 -8.59 -6.00
C VAL A 225 -30.88 -10.05 -6.32
N ASP A 226 -31.20 -10.50 -7.54
CA ASP A 226 -30.77 -11.79 -8.08
C ASP A 226 -29.63 -11.54 -9.09
N ALA A 227 -29.00 -12.60 -9.60
CA ALA A 227 -27.87 -12.51 -10.51
C ALA A 227 -28.15 -11.76 -11.83
N ASP A 228 -29.39 -11.81 -12.33
CA ASP A 228 -29.81 -11.28 -13.64
C ASP A 228 -30.96 -10.26 -13.57
N ARG A 229 -31.50 -10.01 -12.36
CA ARG A 229 -32.68 -9.14 -12.17
C ARG A 229 -32.75 -8.52 -10.79
N LEU A 230 -33.37 -7.34 -10.73
CA LEU A 230 -33.70 -6.62 -9.52
C LEU A 230 -35.21 -6.69 -9.29
N LEU A 231 -35.62 -7.15 -8.11
CA LEU A 231 -37.02 -7.13 -7.70
C LEU A 231 -37.32 -5.81 -6.97
N LEU A 232 -38.34 -5.11 -7.45
CA LEU A 232 -38.76 -3.79 -6.98
C LEU A 232 -40.14 -3.88 -6.33
N ALA A 233 -40.37 -3.05 -5.32
CA ALA A 233 -41.69 -2.78 -4.77
C ALA A 233 -42.07 -1.33 -5.11
N GLU A 234 -43.15 -1.16 -5.88
CA GLU A 234 -43.73 0.13 -6.29
C GLU A 234 -45.03 0.36 -5.49
N GLY A 235 -44.90 0.64 -4.19
CA GLY A 235 -46.01 0.78 -3.23
C GLY A 235 -46.22 -0.43 -2.31
N GLU A 236 -46.98 -0.27 -1.22
CA GLU A 236 -47.14 -1.29 -0.16
C GLU A 236 -47.99 -2.51 -0.57
N ARG A 237 -48.81 -2.39 -1.63
CA ARG A 237 -49.78 -3.43 -2.06
C ARG A 237 -49.61 -3.88 -3.52
N SER A 238 -48.56 -3.44 -4.21
CA SER A 238 -48.31 -3.80 -5.60
C SER A 238 -47.52 -5.11 -5.68
N GLU A 239 -47.80 -5.94 -6.69
CA GLU A 239 -46.94 -7.08 -6.98
C GLU A 239 -45.51 -6.61 -7.30
N PRO A 240 -44.46 -7.34 -6.87
CA PRO A 240 -43.09 -6.94 -7.14
C PRO A 240 -42.81 -6.91 -8.65
N THR A 241 -42.32 -5.78 -9.15
CA THR A 241 -41.89 -5.68 -10.55
C THR A 241 -40.46 -6.18 -10.69
N SER A 242 -40.15 -6.83 -11.82
CA SER A 242 -38.81 -7.33 -12.12
C SER A 242 -38.13 -6.46 -13.16
N LEU A 243 -36.88 -6.07 -12.89
CA LEU A 243 -36.05 -5.28 -13.78
C LEU A 243 -34.78 -6.07 -14.14
N PRO A 244 -34.57 -6.48 -15.40
CA PRO A 244 -33.37 -7.20 -15.80
C PRO A 244 -32.13 -6.32 -15.65
N HIS A 245 -31.01 -6.93 -15.28
CA HIS A 245 -29.71 -6.27 -15.30
C HIS A 245 -28.60 -7.27 -15.62
N ASP A 246 -27.62 -6.82 -16.40
CA ASP A 246 -26.32 -7.47 -16.51
C ASP A 246 -25.36 -6.95 -15.43
N PHE A 247 -25.65 -5.75 -14.94
CA PHE A 247 -24.85 -5.09 -13.94
C PHE A 247 -25.68 -4.17 -13.05
N LEU A 248 -25.45 -4.25 -11.74
CA LEU A 248 -26.15 -3.44 -10.76
C LEU A 248 -25.18 -2.66 -9.86
N LEU A 249 -25.22 -1.33 -9.94
CA LEU A 249 -24.48 -0.43 -9.05
C LEU A 249 -25.28 -0.08 -7.82
N TRP A 250 -24.68 -0.26 -6.64
CA TRP A 250 -25.28 0.10 -5.35
C TRP A 250 -24.74 1.44 -4.84
N CYS A 251 -25.61 2.46 -4.80
CA CYS A 251 -25.27 3.85 -4.48
C CYS A 251 -26.08 4.41 -3.30
N THR A 252 -26.80 3.57 -2.54
CA THR A 252 -27.68 3.97 -1.44
C THR A 252 -27.41 3.13 -0.20
N GLY A 253 -27.82 3.64 0.98
CA GLY A 253 -27.64 2.95 2.25
C GLY A 253 -26.16 2.85 2.63
N VAL A 254 -25.77 3.58 3.68
CA VAL A 254 -24.42 3.49 4.22
C VAL A 254 -24.48 3.23 5.71
N ARG A 255 -23.54 2.41 6.16
CA ARG A 255 -23.26 2.13 7.56
C ARG A 255 -21.78 2.37 7.85
N ALA A 256 -21.42 2.35 9.12
CA ALA A 256 -20.03 2.35 9.50
C ALA A 256 -19.42 0.94 9.30
N PRO A 257 -18.08 0.83 9.12
CA PRO A 257 -17.37 -0.43 9.30
C PRO A 257 -17.77 -1.12 10.61
N ALA A 258 -18.03 -2.44 10.56
CA ALA A 258 -18.58 -3.20 11.70
C ALA A 258 -17.74 -3.09 12.97
N TRP A 259 -16.40 -3.16 12.82
CA TRP A 259 -15.45 -3.10 13.93
C TRP A 259 -15.54 -1.82 14.78
N LEU A 260 -16.14 -0.73 14.25
CA LEU A 260 -16.36 0.48 15.03
C LEU A 260 -17.43 0.27 16.09
N ALA A 261 -18.54 -0.39 15.73
CA ALA A 261 -19.58 -0.75 16.71
C ALA A 261 -19.04 -1.76 17.74
N ASP A 262 -18.19 -2.69 17.29
CA ASP A 262 -17.57 -3.70 18.15
C ASP A 262 -16.50 -3.13 19.11
N SER A 263 -16.06 -1.87 18.89
CA SER A 263 -14.99 -1.24 19.67
C SER A 263 -15.42 -0.79 21.08
N GLY A 264 -16.72 -0.78 21.37
CA GLY A 264 -17.29 -0.23 22.60
C GLY A 264 -17.37 1.30 22.65
N LEU A 265 -16.94 2.00 21.60
CA LEU A 265 -17.20 3.44 21.47
C LEU A 265 -18.71 3.68 21.25
N PRO A 266 -19.28 4.77 21.82
CA PRO A 266 -20.66 5.14 21.55
C PRO A 266 -20.89 5.34 20.05
N CYS A 267 -21.86 4.64 19.48
CA CYS A 267 -22.21 4.69 18.06
C CYS A 267 -23.70 5.04 17.86
N ASP A 268 -24.07 5.58 16.70
CA ASP A 268 -25.47 5.66 16.28
C ASP A 268 -26.01 4.28 15.84
N GLU A 269 -27.31 4.18 15.54
CA GLU A 269 -27.96 2.93 15.10
C GLU A 269 -27.35 2.31 13.83
N ARG A 270 -26.56 3.07 13.07
CA ARG A 270 -25.87 2.62 11.85
C ARG A 270 -24.39 2.34 12.09
N GLY A 271 -23.94 2.38 13.36
CA GLY A 271 -22.59 2.10 13.79
C GLY A 271 -21.62 3.29 13.69
N PHE A 272 -22.08 4.50 13.33
CA PHE A 272 -21.20 5.66 13.22
C PHE A 272 -20.80 6.18 14.60
N VAL A 273 -19.50 6.44 14.81
CA VAL A 273 -18.96 6.86 16.11
C VAL A 273 -19.52 8.22 16.52
N GLN A 274 -20.18 8.30 17.66
CA GLN A 274 -20.70 9.55 18.21
C GLN A 274 -19.56 10.47 18.64
N VAL A 275 -19.68 11.75 18.31
CA VAL A 275 -18.68 12.77 18.68
C VAL A 275 -19.35 13.98 19.31
N GLU A 276 -18.59 14.72 20.12
CA GLU A 276 -18.96 16.04 20.60
C GLU A 276 -18.83 17.08 19.46
N THR A 277 -19.27 18.33 19.70
CA THR A 277 -19.04 19.42 18.73
C THR A 277 -17.56 19.71 18.49
N THR A 278 -16.66 19.22 19.34
CA THR A 278 -15.20 19.29 19.21
C THR A 278 -14.59 18.17 18.36
N LEU A 279 -15.42 17.25 17.81
CA LEU A 279 -15.03 16.04 17.07
C LEU A 279 -14.36 14.95 17.91
N ARG A 280 -14.39 15.11 19.24
CA ARG A 280 -13.86 14.15 20.22
C ARG A 280 -14.94 13.14 20.61
N SER A 281 -14.56 11.91 20.91
CA SER A 281 -15.45 10.92 21.51
C SER A 281 -15.91 11.39 22.90
N PRO A 282 -17.19 11.23 23.25
CA PRO A 282 -17.67 11.53 24.60
C PRO A 282 -17.23 10.48 25.64
N ALA A 283 -16.84 9.28 25.20
CA ALA A 283 -16.43 8.19 26.09
C ALA A 283 -14.93 8.11 26.35
N ASP A 284 -14.11 8.61 25.42
CA ASP A 284 -12.65 8.57 25.53
C ASP A 284 -12.04 9.89 25.01
N PRO A 285 -11.42 10.71 25.87
CA PRO A 285 -10.87 11.99 25.46
C PRO A 285 -9.64 11.87 24.54
N SER A 286 -9.05 10.68 24.42
CA SER A 286 -7.93 10.39 23.52
C SER A 286 -8.36 10.07 22.08
N VAL A 287 -9.65 9.85 21.85
CA VAL A 287 -10.20 9.42 20.56
C VAL A 287 -11.00 10.52 19.89
N PHE A 288 -10.73 10.73 18.60
CA PHE A 288 -11.44 11.65 17.71
C PHE A 288 -12.04 10.88 16.51
N ALA A 289 -13.11 11.42 15.92
CA ALA A 289 -13.62 10.93 14.65
C ALA A 289 -14.12 12.08 13.77
N ALA A 290 -13.91 11.95 12.47
CA ALA A 290 -14.36 12.92 11.47
C ALA A 290 -14.79 12.23 10.17
N GLY A 291 -15.35 13.01 9.26
CA GLY A 291 -15.83 12.52 7.97
C GLY A 291 -17.04 11.61 8.11
N ASP A 292 -17.20 10.71 7.13
CA ASP A 292 -18.41 9.89 7.04
C ASP A 292 -18.53 8.87 8.21
N CYS A 293 -17.44 8.52 8.90
CA CYS A 293 -17.50 7.58 10.02
C CYS A 293 -18.02 8.19 11.33
N ALA A 294 -18.12 9.53 11.43
CA ALA A 294 -18.56 10.23 12.63
C ALA A 294 -20.07 10.54 12.61
N ALA A 295 -20.75 10.32 13.74
CA ALA A 295 -22.10 10.79 14.04
C ALA A 295 -22.01 12.12 14.78
N PHE A 296 -21.98 13.22 14.01
CA PHE A 296 -21.91 14.59 14.55
C PHE A 296 -23.25 15.04 15.16
N PRO A 297 -23.26 15.81 16.28
CA PRO A 297 -24.49 16.29 16.92
C PRO A 297 -25.37 17.11 15.97
N GLY A 298 -26.66 16.81 15.92
CA GLY A 298 -27.62 17.45 15.02
C GLY A 298 -27.67 16.87 13.60
N GLY A 299 -26.86 15.84 13.31
CA GLY A 299 -26.89 15.09 12.05
C GLY A 299 -26.27 15.84 10.88
N LEU A 300 -25.17 15.29 10.33
CA LEU A 300 -24.58 15.77 9.08
C LEU A 300 -24.80 14.77 7.95
N PRO A 301 -25.13 15.23 6.73
CA PRO A 301 -25.07 14.39 5.55
C PRO A 301 -23.68 13.78 5.39
N LYS A 302 -23.62 12.48 5.04
CA LYS A 302 -22.39 11.74 4.74
C LYS A 302 -21.81 12.15 3.38
N ALA A 303 -21.25 13.36 3.35
CA ALA A 303 -20.80 14.05 2.15
C ALA A 303 -19.42 14.71 2.36
N GLY A 304 -18.54 14.58 1.38
CA GLY A 304 -17.14 15.02 1.46
C GLY A 304 -16.94 16.51 1.77
N VAL A 305 -17.93 17.37 1.50
CA VAL A 305 -17.85 18.81 1.83
C VAL A 305 -17.75 19.07 3.34
N TYR A 306 -18.35 18.21 4.17
CA TYR A 306 -18.27 18.33 5.63
C TYR A 306 -16.93 17.79 6.14
N ALA A 307 -16.50 16.61 5.67
CA ALA A 307 -15.19 16.03 5.97
C ALA A 307 -14.04 17.02 5.69
N VAL A 308 -14.02 17.62 4.50
CA VAL A 308 -12.99 18.62 4.12
C VAL A 308 -12.96 19.82 5.08
N ARG A 309 -14.11 20.20 5.66
CA ARG A 309 -14.22 21.36 6.57
C ARG A 309 -13.92 21.03 8.02
N GLU A 310 -14.17 19.80 8.44
CA GLU A 310 -13.82 19.31 9.78
C GLU A 310 -12.30 19.33 9.99
N ALA A 311 -11.51 19.08 8.95
CA ALA A 311 -10.05 18.99 9.01
C ALA A 311 -9.35 20.14 9.76
N ALA A 312 -9.82 21.38 9.60
CA ALA A 312 -9.21 22.54 10.27
C ALA A 312 -9.44 22.53 11.78
N THR A 313 -10.66 22.17 12.22
CA THR A 313 -10.97 22.03 13.63
C THR A 313 -10.32 20.79 14.22
N LEU A 314 -10.34 19.66 13.48
CA LEU A 314 -9.71 18.41 13.89
C LEU A 314 -8.21 18.59 14.13
N ALA A 315 -7.47 19.16 13.17
CA ALA A 315 -6.03 19.42 13.34
C ALA A 315 -5.73 20.31 14.54
N ARG A 316 -6.53 21.37 14.75
CA ARG A 316 -6.37 22.26 15.90
C ARG A 316 -6.61 21.51 17.21
N ASN A 317 -7.67 20.72 17.28
CA ASN A 317 -8.08 20.03 18.50
C ASN A 317 -7.12 18.88 18.84
N LEU A 318 -6.64 18.12 17.86
CA LEU A 318 -5.57 17.14 18.06
C LEU A 318 -4.30 17.79 18.63
N ALA A 319 -3.84 18.89 18.00
CA ALA A 319 -2.68 19.63 18.50
C ALA A 319 -2.93 20.30 19.87
N ALA A 320 -4.17 20.67 20.18
CA ALA A 320 -4.53 21.22 21.48
C ALA A 320 -4.52 20.15 22.56
N SER A 321 -5.09 18.97 22.29
CA SER A 321 -5.09 17.82 23.19
C SER A 321 -3.67 17.39 23.58
N VAL A 322 -2.78 17.21 22.60
CA VAL A 322 -1.37 16.84 22.81
C VAL A 322 -0.65 17.84 23.73
N GLN A 323 -1.06 19.11 23.72
CA GLN A 323 -0.44 20.20 24.49
C GLN A 323 -1.27 20.65 25.71
N GLY A 324 -2.33 19.92 26.08
CA GLY A 324 -3.19 20.30 27.20
C GLY A 324 -3.94 21.63 27.04
N ARG A 325 -4.19 22.08 25.81
CA ARG A 325 -4.89 23.35 25.50
C ARG A 325 -6.41 23.15 25.27
N PRO A 326 -7.25 24.18 25.50
CA PRO A 326 -8.70 24.08 25.28
C PRO A 326 -9.10 23.76 23.83
N LEU A 327 -10.10 22.90 23.67
CA LEU A 327 -10.66 22.50 22.38
C LEU A 327 -11.59 23.57 21.79
N LYS A 328 -11.73 23.57 20.47
CA LYS A 328 -12.64 24.46 19.74
C LYS A 328 -13.79 23.66 19.10
N ALA A 329 -15.01 24.15 19.28
CA ALA A 329 -16.18 23.56 18.61
C ALA A 329 -16.13 23.77 17.09
N TYR A 330 -16.43 22.72 16.34
CA TYR A 330 -16.73 22.75 14.92
C TYR A 330 -18.15 23.28 14.68
N ARG A 331 -18.26 24.26 13.79
CA ARG A 331 -19.55 24.85 13.40
C ARG A 331 -19.82 24.53 11.92
N PRO A 332 -20.69 23.54 11.62
CA PRO A 332 -20.97 23.18 10.24
C PRO A 332 -21.69 24.31 9.50
N GLN A 333 -21.39 24.46 8.21
CA GLN A 333 -22.10 25.42 7.37
C GLN A 333 -23.56 24.97 7.14
N ARG A 334 -24.51 25.91 7.20
CA ARG A 334 -25.92 25.63 6.91
C ARG A 334 -26.23 25.58 5.41
N ARG A 335 -25.43 26.26 4.58
CA ARG A 335 -25.60 26.32 3.13
C ARG A 335 -24.25 26.08 2.46
N PHE A 336 -24.23 25.22 1.45
CA PHE A 336 -23.03 24.90 0.68
C PHE A 336 -23.31 24.94 -0.82
N LEU A 337 -22.25 25.14 -1.61
CA LEU A 337 -22.31 25.03 -3.06
C LEU A 337 -22.27 23.54 -3.43
N SER A 338 -23.30 23.06 -4.12
CA SER A 338 -23.35 21.72 -4.71
C SER A 338 -23.24 21.84 -6.23
N LEU A 339 -22.32 21.08 -6.82
CA LEU A 339 -22.08 21.02 -8.26
C LEU A 339 -22.15 19.54 -8.67
N LEU A 340 -23.23 19.15 -9.33
CA LEU A 340 -23.50 17.77 -9.74
C LEU A 340 -23.19 17.60 -11.22
N SER A 341 -22.32 16.67 -11.56
CA SER A 341 -21.91 16.34 -12.92
C SER A 341 -23.04 15.65 -13.67
N ALA A 342 -23.22 15.98 -14.95
CA ALA A 342 -24.24 15.36 -15.79
C ALA A 342 -23.66 14.33 -16.77
N GLY A 343 -22.56 13.66 -16.38
CA GLY A 343 -21.85 12.64 -17.16
C GLY A 343 -20.94 13.20 -18.26
N GLY A 344 -21.40 14.22 -18.99
CA GLY A 344 -20.58 14.98 -19.94
C GLY A 344 -19.61 15.96 -19.27
N ARG A 345 -19.17 16.97 -20.03
CA ARG A 345 -18.51 18.17 -19.50
C ARG A 345 -19.53 19.27 -19.19
N ASP A 346 -20.62 18.88 -18.54
CA ASP A 346 -21.70 19.75 -18.07
C ASP A 346 -22.13 19.35 -16.65
N ALA A 347 -22.68 20.33 -15.91
CA ALA A 347 -23.06 20.16 -14.52
C ALA A 347 -24.27 21.02 -14.16
N VAL A 348 -24.93 20.67 -13.05
CA VAL A 348 -26.01 21.42 -12.41
C VAL A 348 -25.54 21.90 -11.05
N GLY A 349 -25.62 23.21 -10.82
CA GLY A 349 -25.14 23.87 -9.61
C GLY A 349 -26.28 24.46 -8.77
N SER A 350 -26.13 24.43 -7.45
CA SER A 350 -27.05 25.10 -6.51
C SER A 350 -26.36 25.50 -5.21
N ARG A 351 -26.88 26.51 -4.52
CA ARG A 351 -26.42 26.90 -3.17
C ARG A 351 -27.62 27.07 -2.25
N GLY A 352 -27.93 26.02 -1.47
CA GLY A 352 -29.14 25.98 -0.65
C GLY A 352 -30.41 26.19 -1.50
N PRO A 353 -31.42 26.94 -1.01
CA PRO A 353 -32.65 27.22 -1.77
C PRO A 353 -32.48 28.29 -2.88
N GLY A 354 -31.25 28.71 -3.17
CA GLY A 354 -30.96 29.74 -4.17
C GLY A 354 -31.15 29.27 -5.63
N PRO A 355 -30.80 30.14 -6.61
CA PRO A 355 -30.98 29.85 -8.02
C PRO A 355 -30.20 28.61 -8.46
N THR A 356 -30.77 27.88 -9.41
CA THR A 356 -30.14 26.69 -9.99
C THR A 356 -29.46 27.06 -11.31
N LEU A 357 -28.18 26.73 -11.41
CA LEU A 357 -27.32 26.98 -12.55
C LEU A 357 -27.10 25.68 -13.33
N SER A 358 -26.89 25.74 -14.64
CA SER A 358 -26.55 24.55 -15.45
C SER A 358 -25.77 24.90 -16.69
N GLY A 359 -24.93 23.96 -17.14
CA GLY A 359 -24.22 24.04 -18.42
C GLY A 359 -22.73 23.72 -18.30
N GLY A 360 -22.02 23.78 -19.43
CA GLY A 360 -20.59 23.46 -19.48
C GLY A 360 -19.69 24.41 -18.69
N TRP A 361 -20.09 25.66 -18.51
CA TRP A 361 -19.37 26.60 -17.65
C TRP A 361 -19.47 26.22 -16.15
N VAL A 362 -20.58 25.63 -15.72
CA VAL A 362 -20.76 25.12 -14.34
C VAL A 362 -19.83 23.92 -14.12
N TRP A 363 -19.67 23.06 -15.12
CA TRP A 363 -18.73 21.95 -15.06
C TRP A 363 -17.28 22.45 -15.00
N ARG A 364 -16.90 23.43 -15.83
CA ARG A 364 -15.57 24.06 -15.75
C ARG A 364 -15.29 24.67 -14.37
N TRP A 365 -16.33 25.22 -13.73
CA TRP A 365 -16.22 25.73 -12.36
C TRP A 365 -15.98 24.59 -11.35
N LYS A 366 -16.71 23.48 -11.46
CA LYS A 366 -16.49 22.27 -10.66
C LYS A 366 -15.08 21.71 -10.86
N ASP A 367 -14.69 21.47 -12.10
CA ASP A 367 -13.38 20.96 -12.49
C ASP A 367 -12.25 21.83 -11.91
N ARG A 368 -12.37 23.17 -12.00
CA ARG A 368 -11.43 24.09 -11.37
C ARG A 368 -11.36 23.92 -9.85
N ILE A 369 -12.49 23.77 -9.16
CA ILE A 369 -12.50 23.58 -7.68
C ILE A 369 -11.87 22.25 -7.30
N ASP A 370 -12.24 21.18 -8.00
CA ASP A 370 -11.76 19.83 -7.72
C ASP A 370 -10.26 19.70 -8.00
N ARG A 371 -9.79 20.21 -9.15
CA ARG A 371 -8.34 20.28 -9.45
C ARG A 371 -7.58 21.18 -8.50
N ALA A 372 -8.16 22.31 -8.08
CA ALA A 372 -7.54 23.15 -7.05
C ALA A 372 -7.45 22.45 -5.69
N PHE A 373 -8.37 21.53 -5.37
CA PHE A 373 -8.25 20.66 -4.20
C PHE A 373 -7.11 19.66 -4.37
N MET A 374 -7.06 18.94 -5.50
CA MET A 374 -6.02 17.94 -5.79
C MET A 374 -4.61 18.53 -5.89
N ALA A 375 -4.48 19.73 -6.47
CA ALA A 375 -3.21 20.45 -6.57
C ALA A 375 -2.54 20.70 -5.20
N ARG A 376 -3.30 20.70 -4.10
CA ARG A 376 -2.75 20.80 -2.74
C ARG A 376 -1.93 19.58 -2.35
N PHE A 377 -2.07 18.46 -3.06
CA PHE A 377 -1.46 17.17 -2.77
C PHE A 377 -0.47 16.70 -3.86
N GLU A 378 -0.41 17.35 -5.02
CA GLU A 378 0.44 16.95 -6.16
C GLU A 378 1.76 17.74 -6.27
N GLY A 379 1.77 19.01 -5.82
CA GLY A 379 2.92 19.92 -5.92
C GLY A 379 3.84 19.93 -4.69
N ASP A 380 4.38 21.10 -4.34
CA ASP A 380 5.19 21.30 -3.13
C ASP A 380 4.35 21.05 -1.88
N LEU A 381 4.56 19.88 -1.30
CA LEU A 381 3.95 19.48 -0.05
C LEU A 381 4.67 20.17 1.11
N PRO A 382 3.95 20.58 2.17
CA PRO A 382 4.59 21.16 3.34
C PRO A 382 5.53 20.14 3.96
N THR A 383 6.78 20.53 4.13
CA THR A 383 7.78 19.75 4.86
C THR A 383 7.74 20.12 6.33
N MET A 384 7.66 19.10 7.19
CA MET A 384 7.81 19.30 8.62
C MET A 384 9.28 19.65 8.88
N LYS A 385 9.54 20.88 9.35
CA LYS A 385 10.88 21.22 9.83
C LYS A 385 11.17 20.37 11.08
N PRO A 386 12.34 19.71 11.17
CA PRO A 386 12.72 19.04 12.40
C PRO A 386 12.64 20.04 13.55
N ALA A 387 12.03 19.64 14.67
CA ALA A 387 12.14 20.41 15.89
C ALA A 387 13.65 20.53 16.25
N PRO A 388 14.11 21.65 16.82
CA PRO A 388 15.44 21.72 17.39
C PRO A 388 15.60 20.55 18.35
N VAL A 389 16.60 19.69 18.12
CA VAL A 389 16.93 18.63 19.08
C VAL A 389 17.30 19.35 20.37
N PRO A 390 16.66 19.06 21.52
CA PRO A 390 17.12 19.57 22.81
C PRO A 390 18.61 19.27 22.96
N ALA A 391 19.38 20.15 23.61
CA ALA A 391 20.78 19.85 23.91
C ALA A 391 20.87 18.45 24.52
N ASP A 392 21.59 17.55 23.85
CA ASP A 392 21.67 16.13 24.23
C ASP A 392 22.09 16.06 25.70
N ASP A 393 21.25 15.46 26.54
CA ASP A 393 21.72 14.89 27.80
C ASP A 393 22.77 13.83 27.41
N PRO A 394 24.04 13.92 27.87
CA PRO A 394 25.10 13.03 27.42
C PRO A 394 24.69 11.57 27.65
N ARG A 395 24.39 10.86 26.56
CA ARG A 395 24.06 9.43 26.61
C ARG A 395 25.30 8.56 26.58
N CYS A 396 25.20 7.42 27.25
CA CYS A 396 26.28 6.45 27.30
C CYS A 396 26.54 5.83 25.91
N ALA A 397 27.81 5.71 25.55
CA ALA A 397 28.27 4.90 24.42
C ALA A 397 28.51 3.43 24.87
N GLY A 398 28.91 2.57 23.93
CA GLY A 398 29.19 1.16 24.22
C GLY A 398 27.95 0.42 24.75
N CYS A 399 28.12 -0.47 25.72
CA CYS A 399 27.00 -1.23 26.31
C CYS A 399 25.92 -0.33 26.95
N GLY A 400 26.26 0.91 27.33
CA GLY A 400 25.30 1.87 27.87
C GLY A 400 24.33 2.44 26.83
N ALA A 401 24.53 2.15 25.54
CA ALA A 401 23.59 2.50 24.47
C ALA A 401 22.47 1.45 24.28
N LYS A 402 22.42 0.39 25.10
CA LYS A 402 21.41 -0.68 25.00
C LYS A 402 20.02 -0.12 25.32
N VAL A 403 19.01 -0.57 24.58
CA VAL A 403 17.60 -0.30 24.90
C VAL A 403 17.31 -0.82 26.32
N GLY A 404 16.59 -0.04 27.12
CA GLY A 404 16.32 -0.38 28.52
C GLY A 404 15.63 -1.75 28.68
N ALA A 405 16.08 -2.54 29.66
CA ALA A 405 15.63 -3.92 29.87
C ALA A 405 14.11 -4.08 30.01
N GLY A 406 13.42 -3.13 30.66
CA GLY A 406 11.96 -3.17 30.78
C GLY A 406 11.24 -3.02 29.44
N ALA A 407 11.70 -2.11 28.57
CA ALA A 407 11.13 -1.91 27.24
C ALA A 407 11.41 -3.12 26.33
N LEU A 408 12.57 -3.76 26.48
CA LEU A 408 12.92 -5.00 25.80
C LEU A 408 12.00 -6.16 26.23
N ALA A 409 11.87 -6.40 27.54
CA ALA A 409 11.04 -7.48 28.07
C ALA A 409 9.57 -7.32 27.66
N GLU A 410 9.00 -6.12 27.75
CA GLU A 410 7.62 -5.83 27.33
C GLU A 410 7.43 -6.02 25.81
N ALA A 411 8.42 -5.63 25.00
CA ALA A 411 8.36 -5.78 23.55
C ALA A 411 8.37 -7.24 23.10
N LEU A 412 9.11 -8.09 23.83
CA LEU A 412 9.27 -9.51 23.49
C LEU A 412 8.23 -10.42 24.14
N ALA A 413 7.55 -9.99 25.21
CA ALA A 413 6.64 -10.84 26.00
C ALA A 413 5.53 -11.53 25.20
N ASP A 414 5.04 -10.90 24.12
CA ASP A 414 3.97 -11.46 23.28
C ASP A 414 4.50 -12.17 22.01
N LEU A 415 5.82 -12.22 21.82
CA LEU A 415 6.43 -12.92 20.68
C LEU A 415 6.63 -14.39 21.06
N HIS A 416 6.03 -15.26 20.26
CA HIS A 416 6.09 -16.70 20.45
C HIS A 416 6.79 -17.31 19.22
N PRO A 417 8.12 -17.16 19.10
CA PRO A 417 8.85 -17.67 17.95
C PRO A 417 8.69 -19.19 17.89
N TRP A 418 8.61 -19.73 16.68
CA TRP A 418 8.64 -21.17 16.48
C TRP A 418 9.99 -21.73 16.94
N VAL A 419 9.95 -22.71 17.84
CA VAL A 419 11.15 -23.34 18.40
C VAL A 419 11.45 -24.65 17.70
N ARG A 420 12.60 -24.68 17.02
CA ARG A 420 13.15 -25.88 16.38
C ARG A 420 13.65 -26.86 17.43
N GLU A 421 13.52 -28.16 17.14
CA GLU A 421 14.19 -29.21 17.92
C GLU A 421 15.72 -29.06 17.80
N GLY A 422 16.44 -29.13 18.94
CA GLY A 422 17.90 -28.97 18.98
C GLY A 422 18.38 -27.57 19.36
N ILE A 423 17.49 -26.62 19.63
CA ILE A 423 17.83 -25.40 20.35
C ILE A 423 17.88 -25.73 21.86
N GLU A 424 19.05 -25.64 22.48
CA GLU A 424 19.27 -26.03 23.88
C GLU A 424 19.21 -24.83 24.84
N ALA A 425 19.59 -23.64 24.37
CA ALA A 425 19.48 -22.37 25.12
C ALA A 425 19.38 -21.17 24.16
N GLY A 426 18.73 -20.09 24.62
CA GLY A 426 18.65 -18.79 23.92
C GLY A 426 17.22 -18.22 23.80
N VAL A 427 16.20 -19.09 23.64
CA VAL A 427 14.80 -18.66 23.41
C VAL A 427 14.16 -18.08 24.67
N ASP A 428 14.24 -18.78 25.80
CA ASP A 428 13.51 -18.39 27.03
C ASP A 428 14.20 -17.28 27.84
N GLN A 429 15.47 -16.99 27.55
CA GLN A 429 16.28 -16.03 28.33
C GLN A 429 16.59 -14.74 27.56
N ALA A 430 16.23 -14.66 26.26
CA ALA A 430 16.57 -13.53 25.38
C ALA A 430 18.06 -13.13 25.51
N ASP A 431 18.93 -14.14 25.49
CA ASP A 431 20.37 -13.97 25.72
C ASP A 431 21.08 -13.44 24.44
N ASP A 432 22.26 -12.84 24.63
CA ASP A 432 23.12 -12.38 23.52
C ASP A 432 23.84 -13.58 22.83
N ALA A 433 23.63 -14.82 23.32
CA ALA A 433 24.18 -16.08 22.78
C ALA A 433 23.18 -17.25 22.85
N ALA A 434 23.38 -18.27 22.02
CA ALA A 434 22.51 -19.47 21.97
C ALA A 434 23.34 -20.76 21.87
N VAL A 435 22.82 -21.86 22.43
CA VAL A 435 23.42 -23.19 22.34
C VAL A 435 22.60 -24.03 21.37
N LEU A 436 23.24 -24.52 20.30
CA LEU A 436 22.60 -25.20 19.18
C LEU A 436 23.21 -26.60 18.99
N ARG A 437 22.36 -27.63 18.96
CA ARG A 437 22.74 -28.97 18.55
C ARG A 437 22.80 -29.04 17.02
N TRP A 438 23.99 -29.28 16.48
CA TRP A 438 24.19 -29.35 15.03
C TRP A 438 24.31 -30.79 14.51
N PRO A 439 23.60 -31.18 13.43
CA PRO A 439 23.76 -32.50 12.84
C PRO A 439 25.16 -32.70 12.23
N ALA A 440 25.90 -33.72 12.69
CA ALA A 440 27.28 -33.99 12.22
C ALA A 440 27.39 -34.24 10.70
N SER A 441 26.31 -34.68 10.05
CA SER A 441 26.27 -34.97 8.61
C SER A 441 25.98 -33.76 7.73
N ARG A 442 25.69 -32.58 8.29
CA ARG A 442 25.33 -31.37 7.53
C ARG A 442 26.36 -30.27 7.71
N ARG A 443 26.59 -29.49 6.65
CA ARG A 443 27.43 -28.30 6.69
C ARG A 443 26.65 -27.14 7.30
N LEU A 444 27.33 -26.35 8.11
CA LEU A 444 26.87 -25.04 8.56
C LEU A 444 27.13 -24.03 7.46
N VAL A 445 26.07 -23.33 7.06
CA VAL A 445 26.13 -22.13 6.24
C VAL A 445 25.70 -20.97 7.13
N GLN A 446 26.48 -19.92 7.16
CA GLN A 446 26.23 -18.76 8.01
C GLN A 446 26.30 -17.49 7.16
N SER A 447 25.33 -16.60 7.35
CA SER A 447 25.31 -15.26 6.75
C SER A 447 24.96 -14.20 7.80
N LEU A 448 25.36 -12.97 7.53
CA LEU A 448 25.04 -11.78 8.31
C LEU A 448 24.74 -10.64 7.34
N ASP A 449 23.54 -10.07 7.49
CA ASP A 449 23.19 -8.79 6.87
C ASP A 449 22.70 -7.82 7.93
N TYR A 450 23.05 -6.54 7.77
CA TYR A 450 22.59 -5.45 8.62
C TYR A 450 22.61 -4.13 7.85
N PHE A 451 21.48 -3.44 7.82
CA PHE A 451 21.35 -2.21 7.02
C PHE A 451 20.38 -1.20 7.64
N PRO A 452 20.54 0.10 7.34
CA PRO A 452 19.64 1.14 7.81
C PRO A 452 18.24 1.02 7.18
N ALA A 453 17.22 1.39 7.95
CA ALA A 453 15.84 1.41 7.49
C ALA A 453 15.63 2.47 6.40
N PHE A 454 14.94 2.09 5.34
CA PHE A 454 14.55 2.97 4.24
C PHE A 454 13.14 3.56 4.40
N ILE A 455 12.40 3.14 5.43
CA ILE A 455 11.09 3.64 5.82
C ILE A 455 10.95 3.64 7.35
N ASP A 456 10.15 4.56 7.88
CA ASP A 456 9.77 4.58 9.30
C ASP A 456 8.55 3.68 9.55
N GLU A 457 8.61 2.41 9.17
CA GLU A 457 7.56 1.42 9.47
C GLU A 457 8.22 0.12 9.95
N PRO A 458 8.31 -0.11 11.28
CA PRO A 458 9.16 -1.17 11.83
C PRO A 458 8.75 -2.58 11.39
N HIS A 459 7.45 -2.86 11.25
CA HIS A 459 6.97 -4.22 10.97
C HIS A 459 7.37 -4.69 9.56
N LEU A 460 7.09 -3.88 8.53
CA LEU A 460 7.48 -4.12 7.16
C LEU A 460 9.01 -4.18 7.01
N PHE A 461 9.72 -3.29 7.70
CA PHE A 461 11.17 -3.30 7.70
C PHE A 461 11.75 -4.59 8.32
N GLY A 462 11.22 -5.04 9.46
CA GLY A 462 11.61 -6.30 10.11
C GLY A 462 11.41 -7.52 9.21
N ARG A 463 10.26 -7.58 8.49
CA ARG A 463 10.00 -8.63 7.50
C ARG A 463 11.04 -8.63 6.37
N ILE A 464 11.30 -7.46 5.78
CA ILE A 464 12.25 -7.33 4.67
C ILE A 464 13.69 -7.65 5.13
N ALA A 465 14.08 -7.19 6.32
CA ALA A 465 15.41 -7.46 6.88
C ALA A 465 15.61 -8.97 7.12
N ALA A 466 14.62 -9.68 7.67
CA ALA A 466 14.68 -11.12 7.85
C ALA A 466 14.80 -11.87 6.50
N LEU A 467 13.96 -11.52 5.52
CA LEU A 467 13.99 -12.15 4.19
C LEU A 467 15.31 -11.87 3.45
N HIS A 468 15.87 -10.67 3.61
CA HIS A 468 17.17 -10.32 3.04
C HIS A 468 18.28 -11.17 3.66
N SER A 469 18.37 -11.24 4.99
CA SER A 469 19.38 -12.04 5.68
C SER A 469 19.29 -13.54 5.34
N LEU A 470 18.08 -14.08 5.10
CA LEU A 470 17.89 -15.48 4.69
C LEU A 470 18.33 -15.76 3.25
N SER A 471 18.50 -14.72 2.41
CA SER A 471 18.69 -14.86 0.97
C SER A 471 19.96 -15.64 0.60
N ASP A 472 21.08 -15.37 1.27
CA ASP A 472 22.34 -16.09 1.06
C ASP A 472 22.21 -17.60 1.34
N LEU A 473 21.46 -17.96 2.39
CA LEU A 473 21.21 -19.36 2.71
C LEU A 473 20.47 -20.03 1.54
N TYR A 474 19.46 -19.37 0.97
CA TYR A 474 18.71 -19.90 -0.16
C TYR A 474 19.55 -19.98 -1.44
N ALA A 475 20.42 -19.00 -1.70
CA ALA A 475 21.35 -19.03 -2.83
C ALA A 475 22.34 -20.21 -2.76
N MET A 476 22.66 -20.68 -1.56
CA MET A 476 23.49 -21.87 -1.32
C MET A 476 22.71 -23.17 -1.17
N ASN A 477 21.38 -23.16 -1.34
CA ASN A 477 20.49 -24.30 -1.08
C ASN A 477 20.53 -24.81 0.37
N ALA A 478 20.79 -23.92 1.33
CA ALA A 478 20.74 -24.23 2.75
C ALA A 478 19.33 -24.05 3.31
N ALA A 479 18.89 -25.00 4.14
CA ALA A 479 17.66 -24.86 4.90
C ALA A 479 17.91 -23.97 6.12
N PRO A 480 17.18 -22.86 6.32
CA PRO A 480 17.31 -22.03 7.50
C PRO A 480 17.10 -22.81 8.80
N HIS A 481 17.87 -22.45 9.84
CA HIS A 481 17.90 -23.14 11.11
C HIS A 481 17.63 -22.20 12.29
N SER A 482 18.46 -21.17 12.47
CA SER A 482 18.39 -20.24 13.59
C SER A 482 18.87 -18.85 13.21
N ALA A 483 18.42 -17.82 13.92
CA ALA A 483 18.80 -16.43 13.72
C ALA A 483 19.09 -15.70 15.04
N LEU A 484 20.05 -14.75 15.00
CA LEU A 484 20.27 -13.74 16.04
C LEU A 484 19.99 -12.35 15.47
N ALA A 485 19.21 -11.54 16.18
CA ALA A 485 18.88 -10.19 15.74
C ALA A 485 19.97 -9.17 16.12
N THR A 486 20.24 -8.20 15.25
CA THR A 486 20.98 -6.97 15.57
C THR A 486 20.10 -5.79 15.21
N VAL A 487 19.69 -4.99 16.21
CA VAL A 487 18.71 -3.91 16.02
C VAL A 487 19.23 -2.59 16.59
N CYS A 488 19.07 -1.52 15.83
CA CYS A 488 19.25 -0.14 16.26
C CYS A 488 17.91 0.59 16.20
N LEU A 489 17.49 1.22 17.29
CA LEU A 489 16.25 1.98 17.37
C LEU A 489 16.53 3.50 17.44
N PRO A 490 15.69 4.32 16.79
CA PRO A 490 15.75 5.77 16.94
C PRO A 490 15.52 6.21 18.38
N ARG A 491 16.09 7.35 18.73
CA ARG A 491 15.89 8.00 20.04
C ARG A 491 14.44 8.45 20.19
N HIS A 492 13.65 7.72 20.97
CA HIS A 492 12.29 8.09 21.38
C HIS A 492 12.10 7.88 22.87
N HIS A 493 10.95 8.30 23.42
CA HIS A 493 10.54 7.88 24.76
C HIS A 493 10.55 6.33 24.87
N PRO A 494 11.02 5.72 25.98
CA PRO A 494 11.21 4.27 26.09
C PRO A 494 9.98 3.43 25.70
N ARG A 495 8.78 3.89 26.07
CA ARG A 495 7.50 3.29 25.66
C ARG A 495 7.30 3.23 24.13
N LEU A 496 7.68 4.28 23.41
CA LEU A 496 7.59 4.30 21.93
C LEU A 496 8.66 3.41 21.30
N GLN A 497 9.86 3.36 21.89
CA GLN A 497 10.90 2.43 21.46
C GLN A 497 10.45 0.97 21.63
N GLY A 498 9.86 0.61 22.78
CA GLY A 498 9.30 -0.73 23.01
C GLY A 498 8.21 -1.08 21.99
N ARG A 499 7.33 -0.13 21.65
CA ARG A 499 6.33 -0.31 20.58
C ARG A 499 6.98 -0.58 19.22
N ASP A 500 8.01 0.17 18.87
CA ASP A 500 8.70 0.02 17.58
C ASP A 500 9.51 -1.28 17.51
N LEU A 501 10.20 -1.65 18.60
CA LEU A 501 10.90 -2.92 18.74
C LEU A 501 9.94 -4.09 18.59
N LYS A 502 8.82 -4.08 19.31
CA LYS A 502 7.80 -5.13 19.22
C LYS A 502 7.30 -5.30 17.79
N ARG A 503 7.01 -4.20 17.09
CA ARG A 503 6.55 -4.23 15.70
C ARG A 503 7.63 -4.79 14.76
N LEU A 504 8.87 -4.35 14.91
CA LEU A 504 10.01 -4.83 14.12
C LEU A 504 10.21 -6.33 14.30
N MET A 505 10.30 -6.77 15.54
CA MET A 505 10.52 -8.17 15.88
C MET A 505 9.34 -9.04 15.48
N ALA A 506 8.09 -8.60 15.63
CA ALA A 506 6.93 -9.32 15.14
C ALA A 506 6.99 -9.57 13.62
N GLY A 507 7.41 -8.56 12.85
CA GLY A 507 7.60 -8.70 11.41
C GLY A 507 8.71 -9.70 11.07
N ALA A 508 9.86 -9.60 11.74
CA ALA A 508 10.97 -10.52 11.52
C ALA A 508 10.62 -11.96 11.88
N VAL A 509 10.01 -12.18 13.06
CA VAL A 509 9.59 -13.51 13.54
C VAL A 509 8.58 -14.13 12.58
N ALA A 510 7.63 -13.37 12.03
CA ALA A 510 6.67 -13.91 11.07
C ALA A 510 7.35 -14.55 9.84
N GLU A 511 8.42 -13.95 9.31
CA GLU A 511 9.17 -14.49 8.17
C GLU A 511 10.13 -15.61 8.57
N LEU A 512 10.80 -15.48 9.72
CA LEU A 512 11.67 -16.51 10.28
C LEU A 512 10.90 -17.79 10.59
N ASP A 513 9.73 -17.69 11.22
CA ASP A 513 8.86 -18.83 11.53
C ASP A 513 8.36 -19.52 10.26
N ARG A 514 7.96 -18.73 9.25
CA ARG A 514 7.59 -19.27 7.93
C ARG A 514 8.75 -20.05 7.29
N ALA A 515 9.98 -19.58 7.48
CA ALA A 515 11.21 -20.25 7.04
C ALA A 515 11.65 -21.41 7.96
N ARG A 516 10.92 -21.69 9.05
CA ARG A 516 11.33 -22.63 10.12
C ARG A 516 12.72 -22.30 10.66
N CYS A 517 12.99 -21.01 10.85
CA CYS A 517 14.21 -20.48 11.41
C CYS A 517 13.90 -19.92 12.80
N THR A 518 14.45 -20.51 13.86
CA THR A 518 14.17 -20.02 15.22
C THR A 518 14.97 -18.77 15.52
N LEU A 519 14.31 -17.69 15.94
CA LEU A 519 14.99 -16.55 16.54
C LEU A 519 15.46 -16.94 17.95
N VAL A 520 16.78 -17.02 18.15
CA VAL A 520 17.38 -17.57 19.39
C VAL A 520 17.98 -16.51 20.31
N GLY A 521 17.81 -15.23 19.97
CA GLY A 521 18.36 -14.11 20.75
C GLY A 521 18.65 -12.90 19.88
N GLY A 522 19.38 -11.94 20.44
CA GLY A 522 19.83 -10.77 19.70
C GLY A 522 20.25 -9.59 20.55
N HIS A 523 20.71 -8.54 19.89
CA HIS A 523 21.25 -7.34 20.51
C HIS A 523 20.53 -6.07 20.03
N THR A 524 20.32 -5.13 20.93
CA THR A 524 19.63 -3.87 20.65
C THR A 524 20.44 -2.67 21.10
N ILE A 525 20.54 -1.63 20.26
CA ILE A 525 21.14 -0.34 20.62
C ILE A 525 20.21 0.82 20.28
N GLU A 526 20.44 1.97 20.89
CA GLU A 526 19.86 3.24 20.49
C GLU A 526 20.79 3.99 19.52
N GLY A 527 20.23 4.60 18.49
CA GLY A 527 20.98 5.37 17.50
C GLY A 527 20.14 6.46 16.82
N PRO A 528 20.74 7.21 15.88
CA PRO A 528 20.05 8.30 15.19
C PRO A 528 19.02 7.81 14.17
N GLU A 529 19.18 6.60 13.66
CA GLU A 529 18.33 5.99 12.65
C GLU A 529 18.02 4.54 13.02
N MET A 530 16.87 4.03 12.56
CA MET A 530 16.53 2.63 12.71
C MET A 530 17.41 1.80 11.78
N ALA A 531 17.92 0.68 12.26
CA ALA A 531 18.62 -0.31 11.44
C ALA A 531 18.37 -1.69 12.02
N ALA A 532 18.36 -2.71 11.16
CA ALA A 532 18.17 -4.08 11.61
C ALA A 532 18.86 -5.06 10.67
N GLY A 533 19.12 -6.23 11.21
CA GLY A 533 19.84 -7.29 10.54
C GLY A 533 19.80 -8.57 11.35
N PHE A 534 20.13 -9.67 10.69
CA PHE A 534 20.15 -10.98 11.32
C PHE A 534 21.40 -11.74 10.93
N THR A 535 22.07 -12.32 11.93
CA THR A 535 22.99 -13.43 11.70
C THR A 535 22.14 -14.68 11.56
N VAL A 536 22.16 -15.33 10.41
CA VAL A 536 21.36 -16.53 10.14
C VAL A 536 22.25 -17.74 9.90
N ASN A 537 21.82 -18.88 10.42
CA ASN A 537 22.46 -20.17 10.21
C ASN A 537 21.54 -21.08 9.41
N GLY A 538 22.11 -21.84 8.48
CA GLY A 538 21.42 -22.82 7.66
C GLY A 538 22.21 -24.11 7.51
N ALA A 539 21.52 -25.18 7.12
CA ALA A 539 22.09 -26.52 7.03
C ALA A 539 21.80 -27.16 5.67
N ALA A 540 22.81 -27.79 5.06
CA ALA A 540 22.68 -28.61 3.87
C ALA A 540 23.67 -29.78 3.86
N PRO A 541 23.34 -30.91 3.21
CA PRO A 541 24.34 -31.88 2.77
C PRO A 541 25.39 -31.21 1.87
N ALA A 542 26.65 -31.64 1.96
CA ALA A 542 27.74 -30.99 1.22
C ALA A 542 27.57 -31.07 -0.31
N GLU A 543 26.96 -32.15 -0.79
CA GLU A 543 26.64 -32.45 -2.19
C GLU A 543 25.37 -31.78 -2.72
N ALA A 544 24.57 -31.19 -1.82
CA ALA A 544 23.36 -30.46 -2.16
C ALA A 544 23.59 -28.93 -2.21
N LEU A 545 24.72 -28.45 -1.70
CA LEU A 545 25.09 -27.03 -1.73
C LEU A 545 25.22 -26.55 -3.17
N TRP A 546 24.54 -25.45 -3.48
CA TRP A 546 24.78 -24.71 -4.71
C TRP A 546 26.01 -23.83 -4.56
N ARG A 547 26.62 -23.50 -5.70
CA ARG A 547 27.86 -22.73 -5.77
C ARG A 547 27.72 -21.59 -6.75
N LYS A 548 28.68 -20.67 -6.74
CA LYS A 548 28.78 -19.57 -7.71
C LYS A 548 29.70 -19.90 -8.90
N ASP A 549 30.42 -21.03 -8.85
CA ASP A 549 31.55 -21.37 -9.73
C ASP A 549 31.29 -22.54 -10.70
N GLY A 550 30.03 -22.97 -10.85
CA GLY A 550 29.68 -24.14 -11.64
C GLY A 550 29.02 -23.88 -13.00
N ALA A 551 28.82 -22.62 -13.39
CA ALA A 551 28.10 -22.26 -14.61
C ALA A 551 28.79 -22.81 -15.87
N ARG A 552 28.00 -23.25 -16.87
CA ARG A 552 28.50 -23.94 -18.05
C ARG A 552 28.05 -23.25 -19.34
N PRO A 553 28.86 -23.24 -20.40
CA PRO A 553 28.42 -22.77 -21.71
C PRO A 553 27.13 -23.47 -22.15
N GLY A 554 26.15 -22.70 -22.60
CA GLY A 554 24.83 -23.20 -22.99
C GLY A 554 23.76 -23.09 -21.89
N ASP A 555 24.15 -22.88 -20.63
CA ASP A 555 23.18 -22.68 -19.56
C ASP A 555 22.29 -21.46 -19.82
N ALA A 556 21.00 -21.60 -19.53
CA ALA A 556 20.07 -20.48 -19.42
C ALA A 556 20.32 -19.71 -18.11
N LEU A 557 20.30 -18.37 -18.20
CA LEU A 557 20.34 -17.48 -17.05
C LEU A 557 18.92 -17.10 -16.65
N VAL A 558 18.53 -17.37 -15.41
CA VAL A 558 17.16 -17.14 -14.91
C VAL A 558 17.19 -16.20 -13.70
N LEU A 559 16.28 -15.22 -13.69
CA LEU A 559 16.12 -14.26 -12.60
C LEU A 559 14.72 -14.38 -11.98
N THR A 560 14.63 -14.47 -10.65
CA THR A 560 13.37 -14.75 -9.92
C THR A 560 12.67 -13.52 -9.33
N LYS A 561 13.21 -12.31 -9.50
CA LYS A 561 12.54 -11.06 -9.12
C LYS A 561 12.84 -9.93 -10.10
N PRO A 562 11.92 -8.97 -10.27
CA PRO A 562 12.19 -7.78 -11.07
C PRO A 562 13.26 -6.89 -10.44
N LEU A 563 14.00 -6.16 -11.27
CA LEU A 563 14.98 -5.16 -10.84
C LEU A 563 14.36 -3.78 -10.61
N GLY A 564 15.08 -2.97 -9.83
CA GLY A 564 14.81 -1.53 -9.65
C GLY A 564 14.58 -1.12 -8.20
N THR A 565 14.74 -2.01 -7.22
CA THR A 565 14.46 -1.69 -5.82
C THR A 565 15.33 -0.54 -5.33
N GLY A 566 16.62 -0.49 -5.69
CA GLY A 566 17.52 0.61 -5.33
C GLY A 566 17.08 1.96 -5.90
N ILE A 567 16.64 2.01 -7.16
CA ILE A 567 16.08 3.21 -7.79
C ILE A 567 14.78 3.65 -7.10
N GLN A 568 13.90 2.69 -6.75
CA GLN A 568 12.65 3.00 -6.06
C GLN A 568 12.93 3.57 -4.66
N LEU A 569 13.88 3.01 -3.92
CA LEU A 569 14.31 3.54 -2.63
C LEU A 569 14.99 4.91 -2.78
N ALA A 570 15.82 5.11 -3.80
CA ALA A 570 16.40 6.41 -4.11
C ALA A 570 15.33 7.47 -4.43
N SER A 571 14.19 7.07 -5.02
CA SER A 571 13.08 7.98 -5.29
C SER A 571 12.46 8.56 -4.02
N LEU A 572 12.53 7.85 -2.88
CA LEU A 572 12.17 8.42 -1.58
C LEU A 572 13.10 9.60 -1.26
N MET A 573 14.41 9.41 -1.35
CA MET A 573 15.39 10.45 -1.03
C MET A 573 15.22 11.71 -1.90
N HIS A 574 14.82 11.55 -3.16
CA HIS A 574 14.61 12.64 -4.11
C HIS A 574 13.20 13.24 -4.09
N GLY A 575 12.30 12.78 -3.21
CA GLY A 575 10.88 13.22 -3.20
C GLY A 575 10.13 12.90 -4.49
N ALA A 576 10.62 11.93 -5.26
CA ALA A 576 10.12 11.54 -6.58
C ALA A 576 9.26 10.27 -6.54
N ALA A 577 9.12 9.66 -5.37
CA ALA A 577 8.41 8.41 -5.19
C ALA A 577 6.90 8.52 -5.45
N ARG A 578 6.32 7.41 -5.90
CA ARG A 578 4.88 7.21 -6.04
C ARG A 578 4.45 6.01 -5.22
N GLY A 579 3.36 6.15 -4.48
CA GLY A 579 2.81 5.11 -3.61
C GLY A 579 2.70 3.75 -4.30
N PRO A 580 2.02 3.64 -5.46
CA PRO A 580 1.89 2.35 -6.17
C PRO A 580 3.21 1.73 -6.62
N TRP A 581 4.23 2.53 -6.97
CA TRP A 581 5.53 2.00 -7.38
C TRP A 581 6.31 1.45 -6.19
N LEU A 582 6.27 2.16 -5.06
CA LEU A 582 6.86 1.69 -3.80
C LEU A 582 6.15 0.47 -3.25
N ASP A 583 4.82 0.42 -3.32
CA ASP A 583 4.05 -0.74 -2.89
C ASP A 583 4.46 -1.98 -3.70
N ALA A 584 4.61 -1.86 -5.03
CA ALA A 584 5.12 -2.96 -5.85
C ALA A 584 6.57 -3.35 -5.51
N ALA A 585 7.42 -2.38 -5.17
CA ALA A 585 8.79 -2.65 -4.74
C ALA A 585 8.82 -3.41 -3.39
N PHE A 586 8.03 -2.99 -2.42
CA PHE A 586 7.93 -3.68 -1.12
C PHE A 586 7.30 -5.07 -1.26
N ASP A 587 6.26 -5.22 -2.09
CA ASP A 587 5.65 -6.51 -2.37
C ASP A 587 6.68 -7.48 -3.01
N ALA A 588 7.58 -6.98 -3.88
CA ALA A 588 8.68 -7.78 -4.43
C ALA A 588 9.77 -8.12 -3.39
N MET A 589 10.12 -7.19 -2.49
CA MET A 589 11.07 -7.44 -1.40
C MET A 589 10.54 -8.47 -0.39
N LEU A 590 9.21 -8.55 -0.22
CA LEU A 590 8.53 -9.50 0.66
C LEU A 590 8.34 -10.90 0.05
N ALA A 591 8.66 -11.09 -1.23
CA ALA A 591 8.65 -12.42 -1.83
C ALA A 591 9.89 -13.20 -1.37
N SER A 592 9.70 -14.34 -0.72
CA SER A 592 10.81 -15.16 -0.19
C SER A 592 11.58 -15.85 -1.33
N ASN A 593 12.91 -15.80 -1.28
CA ASN A 593 13.76 -16.62 -2.15
C ASN A 593 13.72 -18.11 -1.77
N GLY A 594 13.17 -18.47 -0.59
CA GLY A 594 12.98 -19.86 -0.19
C GLY A 594 12.00 -20.62 -1.08
N ASP A 595 10.92 -19.95 -1.52
CA ASP A 595 9.93 -20.54 -2.45
C ASP A 595 10.59 -20.85 -3.81
N ALA A 596 11.53 -19.99 -4.26
CA ALA A 596 12.31 -20.21 -5.46
C ALA A 596 13.32 -21.36 -5.28
N ARG A 597 14.01 -21.44 -4.13
CA ARG A 597 14.91 -22.55 -3.81
C ARG A 597 14.17 -23.90 -3.89
N ASP A 598 13.03 -23.99 -3.22
CA ASP A 598 12.23 -25.22 -3.16
C ASP A 598 11.73 -25.68 -4.52
N ALA A 599 11.33 -24.74 -5.38
CA ALA A 599 10.96 -25.04 -6.75
C ALA A 599 12.11 -25.63 -7.60
N LEU A 600 13.36 -25.37 -7.23
CA LEU A 600 14.56 -25.74 -7.99
C LEU A 600 15.30 -26.98 -7.45
N GLU A 601 14.91 -27.54 -6.30
CA GLU A 601 15.62 -28.64 -5.63
C GLU A 601 15.88 -29.85 -6.56
N GLY A 602 14.92 -30.20 -7.42
CA GLY A 602 15.03 -31.30 -8.39
C GLY A 602 15.78 -30.98 -9.69
N LEU A 603 16.05 -29.70 -9.98
CA LEU A 603 16.66 -29.25 -11.23
C LEU A 603 18.17 -29.00 -11.10
N ARG A 604 18.67 -28.81 -9.87
CA ARG A 604 20.08 -28.60 -9.52
C ARG A 604 20.77 -27.55 -10.42
N PRO A 605 20.57 -26.25 -10.12
CA PRO A 605 21.31 -25.18 -10.78
C PRO A 605 22.82 -25.44 -10.80
N HIS A 606 23.47 -25.13 -11.91
CA HIS A 606 24.91 -25.23 -12.06
C HIS A 606 25.64 -24.12 -11.30
N ALA A 607 25.07 -22.91 -11.28
CA ALA A 607 25.49 -21.83 -10.40
C ALA A 607 24.28 -21.04 -9.89
N CYS A 608 24.38 -20.48 -8.69
CA CYS A 608 23.33 -19.63 -8.10
C CYS A 608 23.96 -18.55 -7.21
N THR A 609 23.40 -17.35 -7.27
CA THR A 609 23.66 -16.22 -6.37
C THR A 609 22.36 -15.47 -6.16
N ASP A 610 22.23 -14.73 -5.07
CA ASP A 610 21.21 -13.70 -4.98
C ASP A 610 21.73 -12.37 -5.55
N VAL A 611 20.80 -11.51 -5.98
CA VAL A 611 21.11 -10.20 -6.54
C VAL A 611 20.86 -9.14 -5.48
N THR A 612 21.93 -8.51 -5.00
CA THR A 612 21.91 -7.53 -3.89
C THR A 612 22.68 -6.25 -4.24
N GLY A 613 23.60 -5.78 -3.39
CA GLY A 613 24.23 -4.46 -3.45
C GLY A 613 24.99 -4.15 -4.75
N PHE A 614 25.57 -5.15 -5.42
CA PHE A 614 26.33 -4.92 -6.66
C PHE A 614 25.48 -4.88 -7.94
N GLY A 615 24.16 -5.08 -7.81
CA GLY A 615 23.26 -5.17 -8.95
C GLY A 615 23.46 -6.43 -9.80
N LEU A 616 22.65 -6.59 -10.84
CA LEU A 616 22.63 -7.81 -11.67
C LEU A 616 23.98 -8.06 -12.35
N LEU A 617 24.59 -7.03 -12.94
CA LEU A 617 25.86 -7.21 -13.67
C LEU A 617 27.03 -7.53 -12.75
N GLY A 618 27.08 -6.95 -11.55
CA GLY A 618 28.14 -7.24 -10.59
C GLY A 618 28.13 -8.70 -10.18
N HIS A 619 26.95 -9.21 -9.79
CA HIS A 619 26.75 -10.60 -9.39
C HIS A 619 26.93 -11.59 -10.55
N LEU A 620 26.46 -11.25 -11.75
CA LEU A 620 26.66 -12.09 -12.94
C LEU A 620 28.15 -12.15 -13.34
N LEU A 621 28.89 -11.04 -13.24
CA LEU A 621 30.32 -11.03 -13.51
C LEU A 621 31.08 -11.94 -12.53
N GLU A 622 30.74 -11.90 -11.24
CA GLU A 622 31.32 -12.79 -10.23
C GLU A 622 31.12 -14.27 -10.59
N VAL A 623 29.90 -14.66 -11.00
CA VAL A 623 29.60 -16.03 -11.45
C VAL A 623 30.44 -16.43 -12.67
N CYS A 624 30.56 -15.52 -13.65
CA CYS A 624 31.34 -15.77 -14.87
C CYS A 624 32.83 -15.92 -14.56
N GLU A 625 33.39 -15.05 -13.70
CA GLU A 625 34.81 -15.08 -13.33
C GLU A 625 35.17 -16.37 -12.57
N HIS A 626 34.35 -16.76 -11.58
CA HIS A 626 34.56 -17.99 -10.82
C HIS A 626 34.33 -19.26 -11.63
N SER A 627 33.37 -19.26 -12.56
CA SER A 627 33.08 -20.45 -13.40
C SER A 627 33.99 -20.54 -14.64
N GLY A 628 34.78 -19.51 -14.93
CA GLY A 628 35.64 -19.49 -16.12
C GLY A 628 34.85 -19.43 -17.43
N VAL A 629 33.72 -18.72 -17.45
CA VAL A 629 32.81 -18.57 -18.60
C VAL A 629 32.54 -17.08 -18.89
N ASP A 630 31.84 -16.80 -20.00
CA ASP A 630 31.26 -15.48 -20.30
C ASP A 630 29.72 -15.59 -20.29
N ALA A 631 29.00 -14.48 -20.44
CA ALA A 631 27.55 -14.50 -20.57
C ALA A 631 27.00 -13.50 -21.60
N GLU A 632 25.88 -13.85 -22.21
CA GLU A 632 25.03 -12.98 -23.02
C GLU A 632 23.73 -12.67 -22.26
N LEU A 633 23.47 -11.39 -22.00
CA LEU A 633 22.27 -10.90 -21.32
C LEU A 633 21.32 -10.24 -22.32
N TRP A 634 20.03 -10.61 -22.28
CA TRP A 634 18.95 -10.02 -23.06
C TRP A 634 18.23 -8.94 -22.26
N VAL A 635 18.58 -7.69 -22.51
CA VAL A 635 18.18 -6.56 -21.67
C VAL A 635 16.69 -6.25 -21.75
N ASP A 636 16.01 -6.61 -22.85
CA ASP A 636 14.55 -6.56 -22.99
C ASP A 636 13.82 -7.66 -22.22
N ALA A 637 14.51 -8.76 -21.87
CA ALA A 637 13.93 -9.87 -21.11
C ALA A 637 14.01 -9.65 -19.60
N VAL A 638 14.81 -8.69 -19.12
CA VAL A 638 14.99 -8.42 -17.70
C VAL A 638 13.72 -7.78 -17.12
N PRO A 639 13.03 -8.45 -16.17
CA PRO A 639 11.83 -7.91 -15.57
C PRO A 639 12.16 -6.69 -14.71
N LEU A 640 11.36 -5.62 -14.85
CA LEU A 640 11.56 -4.35 -14.14
C LEU A 640 10.36 -4.00 -13.27
N LEU A 641 10.62 -3.39 -12.12
CA LEU A 641 9.56 -2.82 -11.29
C LEU A 641 8.86 -1.64 -12.01
N PRO A 642 7.56 -1.43 -11.77
CA PRO A 642 6.82 -0.32 -12.38
C PRO A 642 7.44 1.04 -12.07
N GLY A 643 7.60 1.88 -13.10
CA GLY A 643 8.12 3.24 -12.95
C GLY A 643 9.65 3.36 -12.86
N THR A 644 10.39 2.25 -12.80
CA THR A 644 11.87 2.28 -12.69
C THR A 644 12.52 3.04 -13.84
N LEU A 645 12.15 2.76 -15.09
CA LEU A 645 12.70 3.49 -16.25
C LEU A 645 12.36 4.99 -16.21
N ALA A 646 11.12 5.33 -15.88
CA ALA A 646 10.68 6.73 -15.75
C ALA A 646 11.43 7.49 -14.64
N LEU A 647 11.89 6.80 -13.59
CA LEU A 647 12.72 7.38 -12.55
C LEU A 647 14.16 7.62 -13.04
N VAL A 648 14.75 6.64 -13.74
CA VAL A 648 16.08 6.76 -14.35
C VAL A 648 16.14 7.90 -15.36
N GLU A 649 15.14 8.01 -16.23
CA GLU A 649 15.02 9.10 -17.22
C GLU A 649 14.94 10.48 -16.56
N ARG A 650 14.48 10.55 -15.31
CA ARG A 650 14.45 11.76 -14.48
C ARG A 650 15.72 11.96 -13.64
N GLY A 651 16.75 11.13 -13.84
CA GLY A 651 18.02 11.20 -13.13
C GLY A 651 18.01 10.59 -11.73
N VAL A 652 16.95 9.88 -11.33
CA VAL A 652 16.89 9.22 -10.01
C VAL A 652 17.69 7.92 -10.07
N THR A 653 18.78 7.86 -9.31
CA THR A 653 19.64 6.69 -9.19
C THR A 653 20.11 6.52 -7.74
N SER A 654 20.58 5.31 -7.40
CA SER A 654 21.14 5.04 -6.07
C SER A 654 22.49 5.72 -5.88
N THR A 655 22.87 5.96 -4.61
CA THR A 655 24.18 6.54 -4.27
C THR A 655 25.36 5.60 -4.60
N LEU A 656 25.11 4.28 -4.69
CA LEU A 656 26.12 3.28 -5.04
C LEU A 656 26.32 3.14 -6.55
N LYS A 657 25.44 3.76 -7.36
CA LYS A 657 25.46 3.67 -8.83
C LYS A 657 26.83 3.95 -9.46
N PRO A 658 27.58 5.01 -9.08
CA PRO A 658 28.89 5.28 -9.69
C PRO A 658 29.92 4.17 -9.45
N ALA A 659 29.86 3.50 -8.29
CA ALA A 659 30.73 2.38 -7.98
C ALA A 659 30.32 1.13 -8.77
N ASN A 660 29.02 0.81 -8.79
CA ASN A 660 28.51 -0.36 -9.53
C ASN A 660 28.71 -0.20 -11.05
N ASP A 661 28.68 1.01 -11.59
CA ASP A 661 28.88 1.28 -13.02
C ASP A 661 30.27 0.91 -13.54
N GLN A 662 31.25 0.72 -12.67
CA GLN A 662 32.59 0.25 -13.06
C GLN A 662 32.52 -1.12 -13.78
N VAL A 663 31.52 -1.96 -13.46
CA VAL A 663 31.31 -3.25 -14.13
C VAL A 663 31.02 -3.11 -15.62
N LEU A 664 30.50 -1.95 -16.06
CA LEU A 664 30.16 -1.71 -17.46
C LEU A 664 31.39 -1.65 -18.36
N ALA A 665 32.58 -1.37 -17.81
CA ALA A 665 33.85 -1.46 -18.53
C ALA A 665 34.21 -2.91 -18.91
N ARG A 666 33.60 -3.91 -18.24
CA ARG A 666 33.75 -5.34 -18.52
C ARG A 666 32.59 -5.89 -19.38
N CYS A 667 31.78 -5.00 -19.97
CA CYS A 667 30.66 -5.36 -20.81
C CYS A 667 30.90 -4.94 -22.28
N HIS A 668 30.40 -5.75 -23.22
CA HIS A 668 30.22 -5.38 -24.62
C HIS A 668 28.74 -5.02 -24.84
N PRO A 669 28.37 -3.72 -24.75
CA PRO A 669 26.99 -3.30 -24.95
C PRO A 669 26.65 -3.23 -26.45
N ASP A 670 25.63 -3.98 -26.87
CA ASP A 670 24.89 -3.77 -28.11
C ASP A 670 23.63 -2.92 -27.83
N LEU A 671 23.85 -1.83 -27.08
CA LEU A 671 22.83 -0.89 -26.60
C LEU A 671 23.40 0.52 -26.70
N ASP A 672 22.54 1.49 -26.98
CA ASP A 672 22.90 2.90 -26.88
C ASP A 672 23.37 3.21 -25.44
N ALA A 673 24.44 3.99 -25.32
CA ALA A 673 24.93 4.47 -24.03
C ALA A 673 23.87 5.26 -23.25
N ALA A 674 22.91 5.88 -23.95
CA ALA A 674 21.79 6.60 -23.37
C ALA A 674 20.60 5.72 -22.94
N ASP A 675 20.62 4.40 -23.20
CA ASP A 675 19.52 3.51 -22.85
C ASP A 675 19.33 3.42 -21.33
N PRO A 676 18.17 3.82 -20.76
CA PRO A 676 17.95 3.83 -19.32
C PRO A 676 18.03 2.42 -18.71
N ARG A 677 17.83 1.35 -19.48
CA ARG A 677 17.93 -0.03 -18.99
C ARG A 677 19.34 -0.36 -18.53
N ARG A 678 20.37 0.23 -19.15
CA ARG A 678 21.78 0.06 -18.73
C ARG A 678 21.98 0.48 -17.28
N ALA A 679 21.32 1.54 -16.83
CA ALA A 679 21.39 2.00 -15.45
C ALA A 679 20.68 1.07 -14.46
N VAL A 680 19.65 0.34 -14.91
CA VAL A 680 18.93 -0.60 -14.04
C VAL A 680 19.74 -1.87 -13.79
N LEU A 681 20.56 -2.29 -14.75
CA LEU A 681 21.39 -3.50 -14.63
C LEU A 681 22.48 -3.40 -13.54
N THR A 682 22.87 -2.18 -13.17
CA THR A 682 23.82 -1.89 -12.09
C THR A 682 23.15 -1.33 -10.83
N ASP A 683 21.81 -1.29 -10.79
CA ASP A 683 21.06 -0.83 -9.62
C ASP A 683 21.24 -1.81 -8.45
N PRO A 684 21.69 -1.35 -7.26
CA PRO A 684 21.69 -2.18 -6.06
C PRO A 684 20.29 -2.67 -5.75
N GLN A 685 20.16 -3.92 -5.33
CA GLN A 685 18.89 -4.50 -4.92
C GLN A 685 18.85 -4.74 -3.40
N THR A 686 17.71 -4.43 -2.79
CA THR A 686 17.38 -4.82 -1.41
C THR A 686 16.40 -5.97 -1.46
N SER A 687 16.69 -7.09 -0.78
CA SER A 687 15.90 -8.34 -0.88
C SER A 687 15.60 -8.74 -2.34
N GLY A 688 16.64 -8.71 -3.19
CA GLY A 688 16.50 -9.07 -4.59
C GLY A 688 16.26 -10.56 -4.83
N GLY A 689 16.16 -10.94 -6.10
CA GLY A 689 15.87 -12.32 -6.51
C GLY A 689 17.13 -13.18 -6.58
N LEU A 690 16.93 -14.47 -6.82
CA LEU A 690 18.00 -15.37 -7.21
C LEU A 690 18.30 -15.19 -8.71
N LEU A 691 19.59 -15.17 -9.03
CA LEU A 691 20.15 -15.34 -10.37
C LEU A 691 20.81 -16.72 -10.41
N PHE A 692 20.39 -17.58 -11.33
CA PHE A 692 20.99 -18.90 -11.47
C PHE A 692 21.19 -19.32 -12.93
N ALA A 693 22.17 -20.20 -13.13
CA ALA A 693 22.49 -20.84 -14.41
C ALA A 693 22.03 -22.30 -14.38
N CYS A 694 21.34 -22.75 -15.43
CA CYS A 694 20.86 -24.14 -15.52
C CYS A 694 20.76 -24.61 -16.98
N ALA A 695 20.80 -25.92 -17.19
CA ALA A 695 20.74 -26.50 -18.53
C ALA A 695 19.37 -26.30 -19.23
N ASP A 696 18.27 -26.36 -18.47
CA ASP A 696 16.90 -26.28 -19.00
C ASP A 696 16.13 -25.13 -18.33
N GLY A 697 16.19 -23.96 -18.97
CA GLY A 697 15.48 -22.77 -18.50
C GLY A 697 13.96 -22.90 -18.54
N ASP A 698 13.40 -23.66 -19.49
CA ASP A 698 11.95 -23.81 -19.64
C ASP A 698 11.38 -24.70 -18.53
N ALA A 699 12.06 -25.80 -18.19
CA ALA A 699 11.71 -26.64 -17.05
C ALA A 699 11.80 -25.84 -15.73
N ALA A 700 12.82 -25.01 -15.57
CA ALA A 700 12.95 -24.12 -14.41
C ALA A 700 11.81 -23.11 -14.31
N LEU A 701 11.47 -22.43 -15.41
CA LEU A 701 10.33 -21.51 -15.45
C LEU A 701 9.00 -22.21 -15.13
N ALA A 702 8.80 -23.43 -15.64
CA ALA A 702 7.59 -24.21 -15.36
C ALA A 702 7.51 -24.62 -13.88
N ALA A 703 8.63 -24.98 -13.25
CA ALA A 703 8.68 -25.28 -11.82
C ALA A 703 8.38 -24.04 -10.96
N LEU A 704 9.04 -22.91 -11.25
CA LEU A 704 8.85 -21.64 -10.54
C LEU A 704 7.42 -21.13 -10.68
N ARG A 705 6.83 -21.19 -11.88
CA ARG A 705 5.43 -20.80 -12.11
C ARG A 705 4.45 -21.65 -11.31
N ARG A 706 4.68 -22.96 -11.19
CA ARG A 706 3.83 -23.86 -10.36
C ARG A 706 3.91 -23.51 -8.88
N ALA A 707 5.06 -23.01 -8.41
CA ALA A 707 5.25 -22.52 -7.05
C ALA A 707 4.74 -21.08 -6.84
N GLY A 708 4.22 -20.41 -7.88
CA GLY A 708 3.79 -19.01 -7.81
C GLY A 708 4.94 -18.01 -7.80
N VAL A 709 6.15 -18.43 -8.15
CA VAL A 709 7.34 -17.56 -8.24
C VAL A 709 7.43 -16.96 -9.64
N ASN A 710 7.49 -15.63 -9.70
CA ASN A 710 7.76 -14.92 -10.95
C ASN A 710 9.21 -15.16 -11.37
N ALA A 711 9.45 -15.48 -12.63
CA ALA A 711 10.81 -15.63 -13.14
C ALA A 711 10.89 -15.36 -14.64
N ALA A 712 12.07 -15.01 -15.11
CA ALA A 712 12.36 -14.81 -16.52
C ALA A 712 13.72 -15.40 -16.89
N VAL A 713 13.80 -16.05 -18.05
CA VAL A 713 15.09 -16.32 -18.69
C VAL A 713 15.59 -15.01 -19.29
N ILE A 714 16.72 -14.53 -18.79
CA ILE A 714 17.28 -13.22 -19.10
C ILE A 714 18.54 -13.30 -19.97
N GLY A 715 18.99 -14.50 -20.35
CA GLY A 715 20.20 -14.66 -21.14
C GLY A 715 20.71 -16.09 -21.15
N ARG A 716 21.95 -16.26 -21.59
CA ARG A 716 22.65 -17.55 -21.59
C ARG A 716 24.14 -17.39 -21.27
N VAL A 717 24.72 -18.44 -20.72
CA VAL A 717 26.16 -18.57 -20.50
C VAL A 717 26.85 -18.96 -21.81
N THR A 718 27.99 -18.35 -22.10
CA THR A 718 28.78 -18.56 -23.33
C THR A 718 30.19 -19.02 -23.00
N VAL A 719 30.90 -19.54 -24.01
CA VAL A 719 32.32 -19.90 -23.88
C VAL A 719 33.14 -18.65 -23.59
N LYS A 720 34.11 -18.76 -22.67
CA LYS A 720 35.00 -17.66 -22.30
C LYS A 720 35.86 -17.21 -23.48
N ASN A 721 35.82 -15.91 -23.78
CA ASN A 721 36.68 -15.31 -24.78
C ASN A 721 37.97 -14.79 -24.14
N HIS A 722 39.01 -15.62 -24.14
CA HIS A 722 40.34 -15.26 -23.59
C HIS A 722 41.03 -14.07 -24.27
N LYS A 723 40.52 -13.59 -25.41
CA LYS A 723 41.07 -12.43 -26.13
C LYS A 723 40.34 -11.12 -25.80
N ALA A 724 39.16 -11.17 -25.20
CA ALA A 724 38.39 -9.99 -24.83
C ALA A 724 38.58 -9.66 -23.34
N LEU A 725 38.68 -8.37 -23.02
CA LEU A 725 38.70 -7.89 -21.64
C LEU A 725 37.31 -7.97 -20.98
N ALA A 726 36.24 -7.98 -21.77
CA ALA A 726 34.86 -8.00 -21.32
C ALA A 726 34.30 -9.43 -21.30
N GLY A 727 33.74 -9.83 -20.15
CA GLY A 727 33.15 -11.16 -19.92
C GLY A 727 31.63 -11.21 -20.11
N LEU A 728 30.99 -10.06 -20.37
CA LEU A 728 29.54 -9.94 -20.51
C LEU A 728 29.16 -9.25 -21.82
N SER A 729 28.23 -9.81 -22.57
CA SER A 729 27.61 -9.19 -23.75
C SER A 729 26.18 -8.76 -23.42
N LEU A 730 25.82 -7.50 -23.66
CA LEU A 730 24.46 -7.00 -23.45
C LEU A 730 23.76 -6.87 -24.81
N ARG A 731 22.63 -7.54 -25.01
CA ARG A 731 21.90 -7.56 -26.29
C ARG A 731 20.42 -7.25 -26.11
N VAL A 732 19.78 -6.85 -27.20
CA VAL A 732 18.31 -6.83 -27.34
C VAL A 732 17.92 -8.00 -28.24
N ARG A 733 16.94 -8.81 -27.85
CA ARG A 733 16.44 -9.88 -28.73
C ARG A 733 15.89 -9.27 -30.01
N ALA A 734 16.26 -9.83 -31.17
CA ALA A 734 15.59 -9.49 -32.42
C ALA A 734 14.11 -9.88 -32.30
N SER A 735 13.19 -8.95 -32.56
CA SER A 735 11.75 -9.22 -32.57
C SER A 735 11.47 -10.33 -33.59
N CYS A 736 11.05 -11.50 -33.13
CA CYS A 736 10.52 -12.56 -33.99
C CYS A 736 9.11 -12.21 -34.45
#